data_AF-A0AAE0PPJ2-F1
#
_entry.id   AF-A0AAE0PPJ2-F1
#
_cell.length_a   1.000
_cell.length_b   1.000
_cell.length_c   1.000
_cell.angle_alpha   90.00
_cell.angle_beta   90.00
_cell.angle_gamma   90.00
#
_symmetry.space_group_name_H-M   'P 1'
#
loop_
_entity.id
_entity.type
_entity.pdbx_description
1 polymer ?
#
loop_
_entity_poly.entity_id
_entity_poly.type
_entity_poly.pdbx_seq_one_letter_code
_entity_poly.pdbx_strand_id
1 'polypeptide(L)'
;KGRELADMMERKKVDILCVQETKWKHSKARRIGAGFKLFYYGVDSKRNGVGVVLKEEFVRNVLEVKRVSDRVMSLKLEIEGVMLNVVSGYAPQVGCELEEKERFWSELDEVMESIPTGERVVIGADFNGHVGEGNKGDEELMGKFGVKERNLEGQMVVDFAKRMDMAVVNTYFQKREEHRVTYKSGGRRTQVDYILCRRGNLKEISDCKVVVGESVARQHRMVVCRMTLMVCKTKRSKIEREKKTKLDTREGEKDLYRLARQRDRDGKDVQQVRVIKDRDGRVLTSEEGVQRRWEKYFEELMNEENEREKKSRWGELCGTENLEKAYDRVPREELWYCMRKSGVAEKYLRVVQDSVMDQLSEEVRQESPWTMMFADDIVICSESREQVEENLERWRFALERRGMKVSGSKTEYMCVNEREGSGTVRLQGEEVKKVQEFKYLGSTVQSNGECGKEVKKRVQAGWNGWRKVSGVLCDQKISARIKGKVYRTVVRPAMLYGLETVSLNKRQESELEVAELKMLRFSLGVTRLDRIRNEYIRGTAHVGRLGDKVREARLRWFGHVQRRESEYIGRRMLDIELPGRRQRGRPKRRYMDGINEDMKLVGPMFDSKQEEKKERWRTFLLDLCLQTALHQPQYIQQTVKKVKPYNTEEQSDFLLDLFSHVKQYESNTGRTVLPALLPVYRSLPAVWSIKLSETKVSLLLEVLKLQTQKKPVKLIDWSDEESEVRSFLQCLPYISQLSFKVNYYQKQKPAEFLMSLLHHTTESDQHTGGKSLELLASLCNHRSFPYGGRDTLNKSDFLLDLFSHVKQYESNTGRSVLPALLPVYRSLPAVWSIKLSEGKVSLLLEVLKLQTQKKPVKLIDWSDEESEVSSFLQCLPYISQLSFKEKNFFFFFFFFFFFRLFPSGVTTANHLSPPIPIFCILNTCTH
;
A
#
# COMPACT_ATOMS: atom_id res chain seq x y z
N LYS A 1 -4.21 39.93 46.51
CA LYS A 1 -4.45 38.50 46.84
C LYS A 1 -3.66 37.51 45.98
N GLY A 2 -3.92 37.32 44.68
CA GLY A 2 -3.20 36.31 43.88
C GLY A 2 -1.67 36.51 43.81
N ARG A 3 -1.22 37.76 43.65
CA ARG A 3 0.21 38.13 43.67
C ARG A 3 0.83 38.00 45.07
N GLU A 4 0.15 38.52 46.10
CA GLU A 4 0.56 38.34 47.52
C GLU A 4 0.75 36.86 47.90
N LEU A 5 -0.12 35.98 47.39
CA LEU A 5 -0.03 34.54 47.60
C LEU A 5 1.22 33.95 46.93
N ALA A 6 1.52 34.36 45.69
CA ALA A 6 2.72 33.94 44.97
C ALA A 6 3.99 34.42 45.68
N ASP A 7 4.03 35.67 46.14
CA ASP A 7 5.17 36.22 46.88
C ASP A 7 5.39 35.50 48.22
N MET A 8 4.31 35.12 48.90
CA MET A 8 4.38 34.31 50.13
C MET A 8 4.93 32.91 49.85
N MET A 9 4.47 32.24 48.78
CA MET A 9 4.96 30.92 48.39
C MET A 9 6.44 30.94 48.04
N GLU A 10 6.91 31.99 47.36
CA GLU A 10 8.33 32.17 47.04
C GLU A 10 9.19 32.34 48.30
N ARG A 11 8.81 33.24 49.23
CA ARG A 11 9.53 33.45 50.50
C ARG A 11 9.59 32.20 51.37
N LYS A 12 8.49 31.44 51.42
CA LYS A 12 8.39 30.23 52.25
C LYS A 12 8.83 28.96 51.53
N LYS A 13 9.28 29.06 50.27
CA LYS A 13 9.72 27.94 49.42
C LYS A 13 8.66 26.84 49.35
N VAL A 14 7.42 27.23 49.11
CA VAL A 14 6.28 26.30 48.96
C VAL A 14 6.08 26.00 47.49
N ASP A 15 6.22 24.72 47.12
CA ASP A 15 6.12 24.29 45.72
C ASP A 15 4.68 23.99 45.28
N ILE A 16 3.85 23.50 46.21
CA ILE A 16 2.45 23.11 46.00
C ILE A 16 1.63 23.67 47.18
N LEU A 17 0.53 24.36 46.88
CA LEU A 17 -0.34 24.94 47.91
C LEU A 17 -1.81 24.66 47.59
N CYS A 18 -2.52 24.00 48.49
CA CYS A 18 -3.97 23.92 48.47
C CYS A 18 -4.56 25.22 49.05
N VAL A 19 -5.57 25.77 48.39
CA VAL A 19 -6.29 26.96 48.85
C VAL A 19 -7.79 26.69 48.89
N GLN A 20 -8.44 27.17 49.95
CA GLN A 20 -9.87 27.01 50.20
C GLN A 20 -10.53 28.39 50.34
N GLU A 21 -11.86 28.44 50.28
CA GLU A 21 -12.66 29.67 50.30
C GLU A 21 -12.21 30.72 49.27
N THR A 22 -11.87 30.28 48.06
CA THR A 22 -11.38 31.20 47.01
C THR A 22 -12.44 32.22 46.59
N LYS A 23 -13.74 31.87 46.69
CA LYS A 23 -14.89 32.70 46.27
C LYS A 23 -14.76 33.18 44.83
N TRP A 24 -14.17 32.33 43.98
CA TRP A 24 -13.96 32.61 42.57
C TRP A 24 -14.94 31.81 41.72
N LYS A 25 -15.56 32.48 40.75
CA LYS A 25 -16.50 31.87 39.83
C LYS A 25 -15.77 31.21 38.66
N HIS A 26 -16.27 30.04 38.25
CA HIS A 26 -15.84 29.23 37.11
C HIS A 26 -14.64 28.28 37.37
N SER A 27 -14.53 27.30 36.48
CA SER A 27 -13.39 26.40 36.36
C SER A 27 -12.31 27.05 35.49
N LYS A 28 -11.22 27.55 36.08
CA LYS A 28 -10.12 28.15 35.30
C LYS A 28 -8.75 27.80 35.89
N ALA A 29 -7.72 28.01 35.08
CA ALA A 29 -6.33 28.01 35.53
C ALA A 29 -5.69 29.36 35.16
N ARG A 30 -5.03 30.02 36.12
CA ARG A 30 -4.47 31.36 35.95
C ARG A 30 -3.05 31.45 36.51
N ARG A 31 -2.17 32.15 35.80
CA ARG A 31 -0.83 32.53 36.31
C ARG A 31 -1.00 33.67 37.31
N ILE A 32 -0.49 33.52 38.52
CA ILE A 32 -0.69 34.47 39.63
C ILE A 32 0.53 35.38 39.88
N GLY A 33 1.66 35.15 39.19
CA GLY A 33 2.92 35.88 39.34
C GLY A 33 4.03 34.99 39.88
N ALA A 34 5.28 35.49 39.92
CA ALA A 34 6.45 34.83 40.53
C ALA A 34 6.69 33.36 40.14
N GLY A 35 6.29 32.95 38.93
CA GLY A 35 6.42 31.56 38.49
C GLY A 35 5.44 30.58 39.16
N PHE A 36 4.24 31.01 39.52
CA PHE A 36 3.17 30.13 40.04
C PHE A 36 1.90 30.14 39.17
N LYS A 37 1.25 28.98 39.08
CA LYS A 37 -0.03 28.78 38.38
C LYS A 37 -1.06 28.18 39.33
N LEU A 38 -2.22 28.81 39.41
CA LEU A 38 -3.36 28.40 40.22
C LEU A 38 -4.42 27.72 39.36
N PHE A 39 -4.82 26.52 39.77
CA PHE A 39 -5.98 25.79 39.29
C PHE A 39 -7.10 25.95 40.31
N TYR A 40 -8.28 26.40 39.92
CA TYR A 40 -9.38 26.57 40.86
C TYR A 40 -10.72 26.17 40.27
N TYR A 41 -11.67 25.92 41.18
CA TYR A 41 -13.06 25.64 40.87
C TYR A 41 -13.96 26.26 41.92
N GLY A 42 -14.97 26.99 41.47
CA GLY A 42 -16.02 27.54 42.32
C GLY A 42 -17.25 27.93 41.51
N VAL A 43 -18.42 27.81 42.12
CA VAL A 43 -19.72 28.02 41.48
C VAL A 43 -20.22 29.45 41.72
N ASP A 44 -20.04 29.97 42.94
CA ASP A 44 -20.46 31.32 43.36
C ASP A 44 -19.23 32.20 43.68
N SER A 45 -19.33 33.50 43.38
CA SER A 45 -18.32 34.50 43.77
C SER A 45 -18.44 34.94 45.23
N LYS A 46 -19.46 34.48 45.97
CA LYS A 46 -19.68 34.84 47.39
C LYS A 46 -19.39 33.71 48.37
N ARG A 47 -19.52 32.44 47.96
CA ARG A 47 -19.41 31.25 48.83
C ARG A 47 -18.50 30.18 48.22
N ASN A 48 -17.86 29.40 49.09
CA ASN A 48 -17.04 28.23 48.74
C ASN A 48 -15.88 28.50 47.76
N GLY A 49 -15.34 27.43 47.18
CA GLY A 49 -14.34 27.44 46.12
C GLY A 49 -13.00 26.89 46.59
N VAL A 50 -12.47 25.93 45.83
CA VAL A 50 -11.20 25.26 46.07
C VAL A 50 -10.19 25.56 44.97
N GLY A 51 -8.92 25.52 45.34
CA GLY A 51 -7.81 25.70 44.41
C GLY A 51 -6.57 24.92 44.81
N VAL A 52 -5.70 24.70 43.84
CA VAL A 52 -4.33 24.21 44.01
C VAL A 52 -3.39 25.10 43.20
N VAL A 53 -2.42 25.71 43.87
CA VAL A 53 -1.35 26.49 43.27
C VAL A 53 -0.11 25.59 43.12
N LEU A 54 0.49 25.61 41.94
CA LEU A 54 1.72 24.90 41.63
C LEU A 54 2.78 25.89 41.16
N LYS A 55 4.02 25.66 41.60
CA LYS A 55 5.21 26.29 41.00
C LYS A 55 5.35 25.86 39.53
N GLU A 56 5.80 26.77 38.68
CA GLU A 56 5.80 26.63 37.23
C GLU A 56 6.51 25.36 36.75
N GLU A 57 7.57 24.95 37.46
CA GLU A 57 8.31 23.73 37.17
C GLU A 57 7.45 22.46 37.26
N PHE A 58 6.47 22.43 38.19
CA PHE A 58 5.55 21.31 38.37
C PHE A 58 4.31 21.41 37.47
N VAL A 59 4.02 22.57 36.88
CA VAL A 59 2.88 22.74 35.97
C VAL A 59 2.98 21.83 34.75
N ARG A 60 4.20 21.58 34.24
CA ARG A 60 4.45 20.67 33.12
C ARG A 60 4.25 19.20 33.48
N ASN A 61 4.22 18.90 34.77
CA ASN A 61 4.11 17.55 35.31
C ASN A 61 2.65 17.18 35.65
N VAL A 62 1.70 18.10 35.49
CA VAL A 62 0.26 17.85 35.69
C VAL A 62 -0.24 16.90 34.60
N LEU A 63 -0.74 15.74 35.03
CA LEU A 63 -1.36 14.72 34.18
C LEU A 63 -2.88 14.86 34.12
N GLU A 64 -3.50 15.24 35.23
CA GLU A 64 -4.96 15.29 35.37
C GLU A 64 -5.37 16.35 36.40
N VAL A 65 -6.52 17.00 36.17
CA VAL A 65 -7.14 17.93 37.11
C VAL A 65 -8.62 17.59 37.23
N LYS A 66 -8.99 16.87 38.30
CA LYS A 66 -10.38 16.53 38.64
C LYS A 66 -10.98 17.63 39.50
N ARG A 67 -12.09 18.22 39.05
CA ARG A 67 -12.85 19.24 39.80
C ARG A 67 -14.21 18.64 40.11
N VAL A 68 -14.34 18.04 41.28
CA VAL A 68 -15.51 17.27 41.66
C VAL A 68 -16.64 18.21 42.07
N SER A 69 -16.33 19.15 42.98
CA SER A 69 -17.28 20.15 43.47
C SER A 69 -16.55 21.43 43.86
N ASP A 70 -17.29 22.48 44.25
CA ASP A 70 -16.72 23.73 44.80
C ASP A 70 -16.08 23.54 46.19
N ARG A 71 -16.06 22.29 46.68
CA ARG A 71 -15.45 21.83 47.92
C ARG A 71 -14.35 20.79 47.74
N VAL A 72 -14.30 20.06 46.61
CA VAL A 72 -13.30 19.00 46.38
C VAL A 72 -12.69 19.10 44.99
N MET A 73 -11.36 19.12 44.93
CA MET A 73 -10.61 18.99 43.69
C MET A 73 -9.34 18.16 43.88
N SER A 74 -8.88 17.50 42.83
CA SER A 74 -7.68 16.68 42.84
C SER A 74 -6.81 16.98 41.62
N LEU A 75 -5.49 17.10 41.82
CA LEU A 75 -4.49 17.24 40.78
C LEU A 75 -3.55 16.04 40.80
N LYS A 76 -3.38 15.40 39.66
CA LYS A 76 -2.43 14.30 39.48
C LYS A 76 -1.15 14.83 38.83
N LEU A 77 -0.01 14.58 39.46
CA LEU A 77 1.32 15.02 39.05
C LEU A 77 2.25 13.81 38.84
N GLU A 78 3.14 13.89 37.85
CA GLU A 78 4.25 12.94 37.67
C GLU A 78 5.58 13.64 37.95
N ILE A 79 6.19 13.38 39.11
CA ILE A 79 7.48 13.98 39.50
C ILE A 79 8.55 12.89 39.47
N GLU A 80 9.46 12.99 38.51
CA GLU A 80 10.61 12.07 38.33
C GLU A 80 10.22 10.56 38.31
N GLY A 81 9.04 10.24 37.80
CA GLY A 81 8.52 8.87 37.71
C GLY A 81 7.69 8.41 38.92
N VAL A 82 7.49 9.28 39.91
CA VAL A 82 6.56 9.09 41.02
C VAL A 82 5.25 9.80 40.72
N MET A 83 4.13 9.06 40.82
CA MET A 83 2.79 9.60 40.66
C MET A 83 2.30 10.16 41.99
N LEU A 84 2.04 11.46 42.05
CA LEU A 84 1.59 12.20 43.22
C LEU A 84 0.21 12.83 42.96
N ASN A 85 -0.76 12.50 43.79
CA ASN A 85 -2.10 13.08 43.76
C ASN A 85 -2.22 14.09 44.90
N VAL A 86 -2.56 15.33 44.56
CA VAL A 86 -2.76 16.44 45.49
C VAL A 86 -4.25 16.74 45.53
N VAL A 87 -4.89 16.49 46.67
CA VAL A 87 -6.32 16.72 46.87
C VAL A 87 -6.50 17.96 47.73
N SER A 88 -7.35 18.88 47.30
CA SER A 88 -7.79 20.05 48.06
C SER A 88 -9.25 19.89 48.44
N GLY A 89 -9.53 19.93 49.74
CA GLY A 89 -10.86 19.76 50.32
C GLY A 89 -11.27 20.96 51.18
N TYR A 90 -12.56 21.29 51.17
CA TYR A 90 -13.18 22.30 52.03
C TYR A 90 -14.50 21.77 52.61
N ALA A 91 -14.43 21.21 53.82
CA ALA A 91 -15.59 20.60 54.49
C ALA A 91 -16.63 21.65 54.92
N PRO A 92 -17.92 21.31 55.00
CA PRO A 92 -18.94 22.20 55.55
C PRO A 92 -18.66 22.63 57.01
N GLN A 93 -19.19 23.78 57.42
CA GLN A 93 -18.98 24.33 58.77
C GLN A 93 -19.79 23.57 59.84
N VAL A 94 -19.38 23.73 61.11
CA VAL A 94 -20.11 23.21 62.27
C VAL A 94 -21.50 23.88 62.33
N GLY A 95 -22.56 23.09 62.08
CA GLY A 95 -23.95 23.55 62.02
C GLY A 95 -24.63 23.44 60.66
N CYS A 96 -23.89 23.10 59.59
CA CYS A 96 -24.50 22.73 58.29
C CYS A 96 -25.31 21.44 58.40
N GLU A 97 -26.29 21.27 57.50
CA GLU A 97 -27.13 20.06 57.42
C GLU A 97 -26.28 18.79 57.20
N LEU A 98 -26.77 17.67 57.76
CA LEU A 98 -26.06 16.39 57.70
C LEU A 98 -25.84 15.93 56.25
N GLU A 99 -26.83 16.16 55.38
CA GLU A 99 -26.77 15.80 53.95
C GLU A 99 -25.61 16.51 53.22
N GLU A 100 -25.34 17.78 53.53
CA GLU A 100 -24.20 18.49 52.95
C GLU A 100 -22.86 17.90 53.39
N LYS A 101 -22.78 17.45 54.65
CA LYS A 101 -21.59 16.80 55.21
C LYS A 101 -21.38 15.43 54.56
N GLU A 102 -22.43 14.62 54.47
CA GLU A 102 -22.39 13.30 53.83
C GLU A 102 -21.99 13.37 52.36
N ARG A 103 -22.53 14.35 51.61
CA ARG A 103 -22.14 14.60 50.22
C ARG A 103 -20.66 14.91 50.09
N PHE A 104 -20.10 15.77 50.93
CA PHE A 104 -18.67 16.09 50.91
C PHE A 104 -17.79 14.85 51.16
N TRP A 105 -18.15 14.02 52.14
CA TRP A 105 -17.38 12.81 52.45
C TRP A 105 -17.52 11.76 51.34
N SER A 106 -18.71 11.60 50.75
CA SER A 106 -18.92 10.72 49.60
C SER A 106 -18.09 11.15 48.39
N GLU A 107 -18.04 12.45 48.09
CA GLU A 107 -17.20 13.00 47.00
C GLU A 107 -15.72 12.75 47.26
N LEU A 108 -15.27 12.90 48.51
CA LEU A 108 -13.88 12.66 48.87
C LEU A 108 -13.53 11.16 48.81
N ASP A 109 -14.45 10.29 49.22
CA ASP A 109 -14.29 8.83 49.13
C ASP A 109 -14.16 8.39 47.67
N GLU A 110 -15.01 8.88 46.76
CA GLU A 110 -14.93 8.58 45.32
C GLU A 110 -13.59 9.01 44.71
N VAL A 111 -13.08 10.20 45.09
CA VAL A 111 -11.76 10.66 44.63
C VAL A 111 -10.67 9.71 45.10
N MET A 112 -10.72 9.26 46.35
CA MET A 112 -9.72 8.37 46.94
C MET A 112 -9.76 6.96 46.34
N GLU A 113 -10.94 6.41 46.12
CA GLU A 113 -11.14 5.11 45.47
C GLU A 113 -10.65 5.13 44.02
N SER A 114 -10.75 6.26 43.34
CA SER A 114 -10.22 6.43 41.99
C SER A 114 -8.68 6.43 41.91
N ILE A 115 -7.97 6.59 43.04
CA ILE A 115 -6.51 6.69 43.07
C ILE A 115 -5.88 5.32 43.42
N PRO A 116 -5.10 4.70 42.52
CA PRO A 116 -4.47 3.40 42.77
C PRO A 116 -3.60 3.40 44.03
N THR A 117 -3.64 2.32 44.82
CA THR A 117 -2.93 2.17 46.11
C THR A 117 -1.41 2.36 46.03
N GLY A 118 -0.81 2.13 44.86
CA GLY A 118 0.63 2.35 44.62
C GLY A 118 1.06 3.81 44.43
N GLU A 119 0.12 4.71 44.17
CA GLU A 119 0.41 6.14 43.96
C GLU A 119 0.52 6.91 45.28
N ARG A 120 1.22 8.05 45.28
CA ARG A 120 1.30 8.94 46.45
C ARG A 120 0.07 9.82 46.50
N VAL A 121 -0.44 10.07 47.70
CA VAL A 121 -1.57 10.97 47.93
C VAL A 121 -1.24 11.92 49.08
N VAL A 122 -1.46 13.21 48.84
CA VAL A 122 -1.41 14.28 49.85
C VAL A 122 -2.71 15.05 49.77
N ILE A 123 -3.45 15.09 50.87
CA ILE A 123 -4.68 15.86 51.01
C ILE A 123 -4.35 17.09 51.86
N GLY A 124 -4.56 18.29 51.33
CA GLY A 124 -4.51 19.53 52.09
C GLY A 124 -5.92 20.11 52.15
N ALA A 125 -6.55 20.04 53.32
CA ALA A 125 -7.95 20.42 53.45
C ALA A 125 -8.24 21.16 54.74
N ASP A 126 -9.22 22.06 54.67
CA ASP A 126 -9.89 22.61 55.84
C ASP A 126 -11.09 21.71 56.13
N PHE A 127 -11.00 20.93 57.19
CA PHE A 127 -12.03 19.97 57.58
C PHE A 127 -13.06 20.55 58.54
N ASN A 128 -12.87 21.78 59.04
CA ASN A 128 -13.74 22.39 60.05
C ASN A 128 -13.97 21.53 61.32
N GLY A 129 -13.13 20.51 61.55
CA GLY A 129 -13.20 19.57 62.67
C GLY A 129 -11.96 19.63 63.56
N HIS A 130 -12.09 19.19 64.81
CA HIS A 130 -11.02 19.09 65.80
C HIS A 130 -10.72 17.62 66.08
N VAL A 131 -9.57 17.13 65.65
CA VAL A 131 -9.16 15.71 65.83
C VAL A 131 -8.77 15.40 67.28
N GLY A 132 -8.39 16.41 68.07
CA GLY A 132 -8.12 16.31 69.51
C GLY A 132 -6.64 16.06 69.88
N GLU A 133 -6.31 16.26 71.16
CA GLU A 133 -5.00 15.96 71.77
C GLU A 133 -4.91 14.49 72.22
N GLY A 134 -3.75 13.87 72.01
CA GLY A 134 -3.55 12.43 72.25
C GLY A 134 -4.04 11.55 71.10
N ASN A 135 -3.69 10.27 71.14
CA ASN A 135 -3.98 9.31 70.07
C ASN A 135 -4.46 7.95 70.58
N LYS A 136 -5.00 7.90 71.81
CA LYS A 136 -5.40 6.65 72.45
C LYS A 136 -6.55 6.00 71.65
N GLY A 137 -6.31 4.83 71.06
CA GLY A 137 -7.24 4.11 70.18
C GLY A 137 -7.11 4.42 68.69
N ASP A 138 -6.31 5.42 68.31
CA ASP A 138 -6.06 5.84 66.92
C ASP A 138 -4.55 5.97 66.65
N GLU A 139 -3.72 5.20 67.37
CA GLU A 139 -2.25 5.36 67.39
C GLU A 139 -1.61 5.19 66.00
N GLU A 140 -2.25 4.40 65.14
CA GLU A 140 -1.79 4.14 63.78
C GLU A 140 -2.10 5.29 62.79
N LEU A 141 -3.09 6.12 63.09
CA LEU A 141 -3.64 7.14 62.18
C LEU A 141 -3.22 8.56 62.56
N MET A 142 -2.99 8.81 63.85
CA MET A 142 -2.60 10.13 64.36
C MET A 142 -1.53 10.06 65.45
N GLY A 143 -0.70 11.10 65.51
CA GLY A 143 0.26 11.30 66.58
C GLY A 143 -0.34 11.99 67.81
N LYS A 144 0.49 12.19 68.84
CA LYS A 144 0.05 12.67 70.17
C LYS A 144 -0.19 14.18 70.24
N PHE A 145 0.26 14.95 69.25
CA PHE A 145 0.44 16.41 69.38
C PHE A 145 -0.70 17.24 68.77
N GLY A 146 -1.93 16.74 68.74
CA GLY A 146 -3.11 17.53 68.36
C GLY A 146 -3.44 18.67 69.35
N VAL A 147 -4.54 19.38 69.10
CA VAL A 147 -4.95 20.56 69.88
C VAL A 147 -6.42 20.42 70.27
N LYS A 148 -6.74 20.73 71.54
CA LYS A 148 -8.10 20.69 72.14
C LYS A 148 -8.70 19.28 72.20
N GLU A 149 -9.96 19.19 72.62
CA GLU A 149 -10.74 17.96 72.61
C GLU A 149 -11.32 17.68 71.22
N ARG A 150 -11.59 16.39 70.94
CA ARG A 150 -12.16 15.93 69.68
C ARG A 150 -13.64 16.31 69.58
N ASN A 151 -14.07 16.88 68.45
CA ASN A 151 -15.50 17.11 68.16
C ASN A 151 -16.04 16.08 67.14
N LEU A 152 -17.35 16.12 66.88
CA LEU A 152 -18.00 15.20 65.95
C LEU A 152 -17.39 15.26 64.54
N GLU A 153 -17.18 16.46 64.00
CA GLU A 153 -16.53 16.65 62.70
C GLU A 153 -15.09 16.10 62.67
N GLY A 154 -14.36 16.23 63.78
CA GLY A 154 -13.04 15.64 63.96
C GLY A 154 -13.08 14.12 64.01
N GLN A 155 -14.14 13.52 64.57
CA GLN A 155 -14.36 12.08 64.51
C GLN A 155 -14.57 11.61 63.05
N MET A 156 -15.30 12.37 62.23
CA MET A 156 -15.47 12.05 60.80
C MET A 156 -14.12 12.05 60.04
N VAL A 157 -13.20 12.97 60.39
CA VAL A 157 -11.83 12.99 59.82
C VAL A 157 -11.06 11.73 60.21
N VAL A 158 -11.17 11.30 61.47
CA VAL A 158 -10.52 10.08 61.97
C VAL A 158 -11.12 8.83 61.31
N ASP A 159 -12.44 8.76 61.19
CA ASP A 159 -13.14 7.65 60.54
C ASP A 159 -12.77 7.56 59.06
N PHE A 160 -12.70 8.68 58.35
CA PHE A 160 -12.19 8.75 56.99
C PHE A 160 -10.74 8.27 56.90
N ALA A 161 -9.86 8.74 57.80
CA ALA A 161 -8.46 8.33 57.83
C ALA A 161 -8.32 6.81 58.07
N LYS A 162 -9.16 6.24 58.92
CA LYS A 162 -9.22 4.80 59.21
C LYS A 162 -9.66 3.99 57.99
N ARG A 163 -10.71 4.43 57.29
CA ARG A 163 -11.24 3.73 56.10
C ARG A 163 -10.26 3.76 54.92
N MET A 164 -9.56 4.88 54.71
CA MET A 164 -8.68 5.08 53.56
C MET A 164 -7.18 4.84 53.83
N ASP A 165 -6.83 4.31 55.00
CA ASP A 165 -5.45 4.06 55.46
C ASP A 165 -4.55 5.32 55.38
N MET A 166 -5.04 6.42 55.94
CA MET A 166 -4.38 7.73 55.93
C MET A 166 -3.83 8.10 57.32
N ALA A 167 -2.78 8.91 57.33
CA ALA A 167 -2.14 9.47 58.51
C ALA A 167 -2.39 10.98 58.60
N VAL A 168 -2.80 11.46 59.78
CA VAL A 168 -3.03 12.88 60.10
C VAL A 168 -1.71 13.57 60.44
N VAL A 169 -1.01 14.04 59.41
CA VAL A 169 0.40 14.46 59.47
C VAL A 169 0.67 15.51 60.56
N ASN A 170 -0.23 16.47 60.74
CA ASN A 170 -0.08 17.58 61.69
C ASN A 170 0.13 17.12 63.15
N THR A 171 -0.35 15.93 63.51
CA THR A 171 -0.37 15.43 64.89
C THR A 171 0.89 14.66 65.28
N TYR A 172 1.76 14.30 64.32
CA TYR A 172 2.97 13.51 64.56
C TYR A 172 4.17 14.32 65.05
N PHE A 173 4.18 15.64 64.82
CA PHE A 173 5.35 16.49 65.10
C PHE A 173 5.14 17.34 66.35
N GLN A 174 6.04 17.21 67.33
CA GLN A 174 6.02 18.06 68.52
C GLN A 174 6.42 19.49 68.14
N LYS A 175 5.51 20.44 68.34
CA LYS A 175 5.71 21.88 68.08
C LYS A 175 5.16 22.71 69.24
N ARG A 176 5.64 23.95 69.37
CA ARG A 176 5.04 24.94 70.30
C ARG A 176 3.57 25.14 69.93
N GLU A 177 2.72 25.40 70.92
CA GLU A 177 1.26 25.55 70.75
C GLU A 177 0.90 26.52 69.61
N GLU A 178 1.61 27.65 69.49
CA GLU A 178 1.38 28.64 68.43
C GLU A 178 1.59 28.10 67.01
N HIS A 179 2.46 27.10 66.84
CA HIS A 179 2.76 26.44 65.57
C HIS A 179 1.88 25.19 65.32
N ARG A 180 0.90 24.92 66.20
CA ARG A 180 -0.11 23.86 66.03
C ARG A 180 -1.50 24.41 65.72
N VAL A 181 -1.79 25.64 66.16
CA VAL A 181 -3.05 26.36 65.92
C VAL A 181 -3.12 26.87 64.48
N THR A 182 -4.12 26.43 63.71
CA THR A 182 -4.30 26.81 62.30
C THR A 182 -5.33 27.93 62.12
N TYR A 183 -6.27 28.09 63.05
CA TYR A 183 -7.31 29.12 63.02
C TYR A 183 -7.31 29.97 64.29
N LYS A 184 -7.39 31.30 64.11
CA LYS A 184 -7.49 32.28 65.22
C LYS A 184 -8.52 33.36 64.90
N SER A 185 -9.59 33.43 65.70
CA SER A 185 -10.62 34.47 65.58
C SER A 185 -11.26 34.76 66.95
N GLY A 186 -11.39 36.04 67.33
CA GLY A 186 -12.10 36.46 68.55
C GLY A 186 -11.67 35.76 69.84
N GLY A 187 -10.35 35.54 70.04
CA GLY A 187 -9.81 34.82 71.21
C GLY A 187 -9.83 33.29 71.11
N ARG A 188 -10.57 32.70 70.17
CA ARG A 188 -10.57 31.26 69.90
C ARG A 188 -9.32 30.89 69.11
N ARG A 189 -8.64 29.84 69.56
CA ARG A 189 -7.47 29.21 68.92
C ARG A 189 -7.81 27.75 68.65
N THR A 190 -7.85 27.33 67.39
CA THR A 190 -8.25 25.97 67.00
C THR A 190 -7.36 25.41 65.90
N GLN A 191 -7.40 24.08 65.73
CA GLN A 191 -6.80 23.38 64.60
C GLN A 191 -7.94 22.77 63.79
N VAL A 192 -8.04 23.16 62.52
CA VAL A 192 -9.08 22.74 61.56
C VAL A 192 -8.52 22.41 60.18
N ASP A 193 -7.34 22.94 59.87
CA ASP A 193 -6.62 22.69 58.62
C ASP A 193 -5.65 21.53 58.80
N TYR A 194 -5.81 20.45 58.03
CA TYR A 194 -5.00 19.24 58.16
C TYR A 194 -4.35 18.86 56.83
N ILE A 195 -3.15 18.30 56.94
CA ILE A 195 -2.49 17.57 55.86
C ILE A 195 -2.61 16.08 56.16
N LEU A 196 -3.18 15.32 55.24
CA LEU A 196 -3.24 13.86 55.29
C LEU A 196 -2.35 13.25 54.22
N CYS A 197 -1.71 12.13 54.52
CA CYS A 197 -1.01 11.31 53.52
C CYS A 197 -1.32 9.83 53.74
N ARG A 198 -1.07 8.97 52.76
CA ARG A 198 -1.17 7.52 52.98
C ARG A 198 -0.21 7.08 54.09
N ARG A 199 -0.65 6.16 54.95
CA ARG A 199 0.15 5.67 56.08
C ARG A 199 1.52 5.14 55.65
N GLY A 200 1.56 4.35 54.57
CA GLY A 200 2.81 3.83 54.00
C GLY A 200 3.79 4.89 53.48
N ASN A 201 3.36 6.15 53.33
CA ASN A 201 4.16 7.28 52.86
C ASN A 201 4.52 8.26 53.97
N LEU A 202 4.09 8.03 55.22
CA LEU A 202 4.41 8.89 56.35
C LEU A 202 5.92 9.07 56.54
N LYS A 203 6.72 8.02 56.25
CA LYS A 203 8.19 8.06 56.26
C LYS A 203 8.83 9.04 55.27
N GLU A 204 8.09 9.46 54.25
CA GLU A 204 8.54 10.46 53.27
C GLU A 204 8.35 11.89 53.81
N ILE A 205 7.66 12.06 54.93
CA ILE A 205 7.41 13.36 55.57
C ILE A 205 8.44 13.59 56.67
N SER A 206 9.12 14.73 56.57
CA SER A 206 10.21 15.11 57.48
C SER A 206 9.83 16.20 58.49
N ASP A 207 8.86 17.05 58.17
CA ASP A 207 8.38 18.12 59.04
C ASP A 207 6.97 18.55 58.65
N CYS A 208 6.15 18.92 59.64
CA CYS A 208 4.88 19.61 59.43
C CYS A 208 4.73 20.71 60.50
N LYS A 209 4.42 21.93 60.06
CA LYS A 209 4.29 23.10 60.96
C LYS A 209 3.33 24.13 60.43
N VAL A 210 2.75 24.90 61.35
CA VAL A 210 2.00 26.12 61.02
C VAL A 210 2.93 27.32 60.97
N VAL A 211 2.79 28.14 59.93
CA VAL A 211 3.57 29.39 59.75
C VAL A 211 2.91 30.53 60.54
N VAL A 212 3.66 31.12 61.47
CA VAL A 212 3.21 32.23 62.34
C VAL A 212 3.80 33.55 61.82
N GLY A 213 3.03 34.64 61.84
CA GLY A 213 3.51 36.01 61.57
C GLY A 213 3.36 36.52 60.13
N GLU A 214 3.05 35.66 59.16
CA GLU A 214 2.73 36.05 57.78
C GLU A 214 1.38 35.43 57.39
N SER A 215 0.35 36.25 57.14
CA SER A 215 -0.99 35.75 56.85
C SER A 215 -1.61 36.46 55.64
N VAL A 216 -1.82 35.71 54.55
CA VAL A 216 -2.63 36.16 53.39
C VAL A 216 -4.14 36.10 53.73
N ALA A 217 -4.52 35.30 54.74
CA ALA A 217 -5.86 35.21 55.30
C ALA A 217 -5.89 35.75 56.74
N ARG A 218 -6.94 36.49 57.12
CA ARG A 218 -7.02 37.13 58.45
C ARG A 218 -7.17 36.15 59.63
N GLN A 219 -7.74 34.97 59.38
CA GLN A 219 -8.11 34.01 60.44
C GLN A 219 -7.36 32.68 60.33
N HIS A 220 -7.09 32.19 59.12
CA HIS A 220 -6.35 30.94 58.89
C HIS A 220 -4.85 31.19 58.73
N ARG A 221 -4.07 30.24 59.21
CA ARG A 221 -2.61 30.18 59.11
C ARG A 221 -2.21 29.03 58.20
N MET A 222 -1.20 29.26 57.37
CA MET A 222 -0.72 28.25 56.43
C MET A 222 -0.08 27.07 57.15
N VAL A 223 -0.52 25.87 56.84
CA VAL A 223 0.11 24.61 57.24
C VAL A 223 1.09 24.18 56.15
N VAL A 224 2.33 23.90 56.52
CA VAL A 224 3.39 23.50 55.58
C VAL A 224 3.95 22.15 55.99
N CYS A 225 3.92 21.19 55.07
CA CYS A 225 4.55 19.88 55.20
C CYS A 225 5.74 19.76 54.25
N ARG A 226 6.86 19.23 54.74
CA ARG A 226 8.04 18.92 53.94
C ARG A 226 8.11 17.43 53.64
N MET A 227 7.80 17.08 52.39
CA MET A 227 7.84 15.71 51.90
C MET A 227 9.04 15.50 50.96
N THR A 228 9.76 14.40 51.12
CA THR A 228 10.88 13.98 50.27
C THR A 228 10.48 12.72 49.50
N LEU A 229 10.26 12.89 48.19
CA LEU A 229 9.91 11.79 47.30
C LEU A 229 11.12 10.89 47.08
N MET A 230 11.01 9.63 47.49
CA MET A 230 12.03 8.60 47.24
C MET A 230 11.98 8.16 45.78
N VAL A 231 12.79 8.80 44.92
CA VAL A 231 12.92 8.42 43.53
C VAL A 231 13.84 7.21 43.43
N CYS A 232 13.25 6.04 43.22
CA CYS A 232 14.02 4.87 42.82
C CYS A 232 14.57 5.15 41.42
N LYS A 233 15.88 5.41 41.29
CA LYS A 233 16.60 5.41 39.99
C LYS A 233 16.66 3.97 39.44
N THR A 234 15.52 3.32 39.31
CA THR A 234 15.41 1.99 38.73
C THR A 234 15.55 2.13 37.23
N LYS A 235 16.77 1.90 36.75
CA LYS A 235 17.15 1.53 35.37
C LYS A 235 16.06 1.83 34.33
N ARG A 236 15.92 3.11 33.94
CA ARG A 236 15.13 3.54 32.75
C ARG A 236 15.40 2.64 31.54
N SER A 237 16.60 2.06 31.44
CA SER A 237 16.99 1.13 30.38
C SER A 237 16.24 -0.21 30.33
N LYS A 238 15.65 -0.71 31.43
CA LYS A 238 15.00 -2.05 31.44
C LYS A 238 13.51 -1.98 31.09
N ILE A 239 12.75 -1.05 31.67
CA ILE A 239 11.33 -0.82 31.33
C ILE A 239 11.19 -0.23 29.92
N GLU A 240 12.10 0.66 29.52
CA GLU A 240 12.12 1.17 28.16
C GLU A 240 12.55 0.08 27.18
N ARG A 241 13.47 -0.84 27.55
CA ARG A 241 13.75 -2.05 26.75
C ARG A 241 12.53 -2.96 26.64
N GLU A 242 11.82 -3.24 27.74
CA GLU A 242 10.64 -4.12 27.76
C GLU A 242 9.43 -3.54 27.00
N LYS A 243 9.17 -2.23 27.12
CA LYS A 243 8.18 -1.53 26.27
C LYS A 243 8.64 -1.50 24.82
N LYS A 244 9.93 -1.31 24.55
CA LYS A 244 10.51 -1.29 23.19
C LYS A 244 10.49 -2.68 22.53
N THR A 245 10.72 -3.76 23.28
CA THR A 245 10.57 -5.15 22.79
C THR A 245 9.12 -5.54 22.60
N LYS A 246 8.20 -5.18 23.52
CA LYS A 246 6.75 -5.40 23.31
C LYS A 246 6.19 -4.57 22.16
N LEU A 247 6.66 -3.34 21.96
CA LEU A 247 6.25 -2.50 20.83
C LEU A 247 6.66 -3.11 19.49
N ASP A 248 7.77 -3.85 19.41
CA ASP A 248 8.26 -4.49 18.19
C ASP A 248 7.60 -5.86 17.91
N THR A 249 6.62 -6.29 18.70
CA THR A 249 5.75 -7.45 18.41
C THR A 249 4.42 -7.03 17.77
N ARG A 250 3.75 -7.97 17.09
CA ARG A 250 2.45 -7.77 16.41
C ARG A 250 1.30 -7.42 17.39
N GLU A 251 1.46 -7.77 18.66
CA GLU A 251 0.52 -7.46 19.74
C GLU A 251 0.69 -6.02 20.25
N GLY A 252 1.94 -5.53 20.38
CA GLY A 252 2.21 -4.15 20.77
C GLY A 252 1.74 -3.11 19.73
N GLU A 253 1.64 -3.48 18.45
CA GLU A 253 1.02 -2.63 17.42
C GLU A 253 -0.49 -2.50 17.58
N LYS A 254 -1.19 -3.56 18.01
CA LYS A 254 -2.63 -3.52 18.31
C LYS A 254 -2.92 -2.74 19.58
N ASP A 255 -2.06 -2.87 20.60
CA ASP A 255 -2.18 -2.12 21.84
C ASP A 255 -1.94 -0.62 21.63
N LEU A 256 -1.02 -0.24 20.73
CA LEU A 256 -0.81 1.16 20.33
C LEU A 256 -2.06 1.78 19.69
N TYR A 257 -2.77 1.00 18.87
CA TYR A 257 -4.02 1.42 18.22
C TYR A 257 -5.16 1.58 19.24
N ARG A 258 -5.23 0.67 20.22
CA ARG A 258 -6.20 0.72 21.33
C ARG A 258 -5.93 1.91 22.26
N LEU A 259 -4.66 2.14 22.61
CA LEU A 259 -4.21 3.24 23.46
C LEU A 259 -4.42 4.61 22.79
N ALA A 260 -4.21 4.70 21.48
CA ALA A 260 -4.47 5.91 20.71
C ALA A 260 -5.97 6.23 20.64
N ARG A 261 -6.85 5.24 20.41
CA ARG A 261 -8.31 5.43 20.45
C ARG A 261 -8.86 5.68 21.86
N GLN A 262 -8.22 5.14 22.90
CA GLN A 262 -8.57 5.42 24.28
C GLN A 262 -8.21 6.87 24.61
N ARG A 263 -6.99 7.33 24.26
CA ARG A 263 -6.59 8.73 24.42
C ARG A 263 -7.31 9.74 23.52
N ASP A 264 -7.84 9.32 22.36
CA ASP A 264 -8.73 10.14 21.52
C ASP A 264 -10.14 10.29 22.15
N ARG A 265 -10.59 9.29 22.93
CA ARG A 265 -11.79 9.40 23.78
C ARG A 265 -11.54 10.28 25.00
N ASP A 266 -10.40 10.10 25.66
CA ASP A 266 -9.99 10.89 26.84
C ASP A 266 -9.57 12.34 26.46
N GLY A 267 -9.22 12.56 25.20
CA GLY A 267 -8.80 13.86 24.66
C GLY A 267 -9.95 14.78 24.26
N LYS A 268 -11.22 14.34 24.39
CA LYS A 268 -12.39 15.18 24.09
C LYS A 268 -12.64 16.26 25.16
N ASP A 269 -12.09 16.13 26.36
CA ASP A 269 -12.22 17.11 27.45
C ASP A 269 -10.92 17.81 27.86
N VAL A 270 -9.85 17.71 27.05
CA VAL A 270 -8.59 18.42 27.31
C VAL A 270 -8.27 19.38 26.17
N GLN A 271 -9.05 20.45 26.08
CA GLN A 271 -8.58 21.68 25.43
C GLN A 271 -7.63 22.43 26.38
N GLN A 272 -6.32 22.34 26.12
CA GLN A 272 -5.46 23.54 26.13
C GLN A 272 -4.15 23.32 25.35
N VAL A 273 -4.18 23.84 24.13
CA VAL A 273 -3.20 24.69 23.42
C VAL A 273 -1.71 24.50 23.70
N ARG A 274 -1.01 24.17 22.61
CA ARG A 274 0.43 24.23 22.44
C ARG A 274 0.91 25.67 22.27
N VAL A 275 2.06 25.97 22.85
CA VAL A 275 2.72 27.29 22.83
C VAL A 275 2.99 27.73 21.39
N ILE A 276 2.30 28.76 20.92
CA ILE A 276 2.49 29.38 19.61
C ILE A 276 3.09 30.77 19.82
N LYS A 277 4.10 31.12 19.04
CA LYS A 277 4.83 32.39 19.15
C LYS A 277 4.45 33.36 18.02
N ASP A 278 4.48 34.65 18.31
CA ASP A 278 4.34 35.72 17.30
C ASP A 278 5.63 35.90 16.48
N ARG A 279 5.63 36.87 15.54
CA ARG A 279 6.78 37.15 14.65
C ARG A 279 8.03 37.57 15.42
N ASP A 280 7.89 38.14 16.62
CA ASP A 280 8.98 38.63 17.46
C ASP A 280 9.42 37.58 18.50
N GLY A 281 8.92 36.34 18.38
CA GLY A 281 9.30 35.22 19.24
C GLY A 281 8.63 35.19 20.61
N ARG A 282 7.63 36.05 20.86
CA ARG A 282 6.87 36.11 22.12
C ARG A 282 5.70 35.14 22.07
N VAL A 283 5.38 34.54 23.22
CA VAL A 283 4.31 33.53 23.32
C VAL A 283 2.95 34.21 23.27
N LEU A 284 2.11 33.80 22.32
CA LEU A 284 0.73 34.24 22.20
C LEU A 284 -0.14 33.49 23.22
N THR A 285 -0.88 34.26 24.01
CA THR A 285 -1.62 33.76 25.18
C THR A 285 -3.14 33.88 25.06
N SER A 286 -3.64 34.60 24.06
CA SER A 286 -5.06 34.75 23.75
C SER A 286 -5.49 33.85 22.59
N GLU A 287 -6.70 33.30 22.67
CA GLU A 287 -7.30 32.45 21.62
C GLU A 287 -7.42 33.21 20.29
N GLU A 288 -7.89 34.45 20.33
CA GLU A 288 -7.90 35.35 19.17
C GLU A 288 -6.50 35.67 18.63
N GLY A 289 -5.47 35.75 19.48
CA GLY A 289 -4.10 36.04 19.07
C GLY A 289 -3.43 34.84 18.41
N VAL A 290 -3.74 33.64 18.91
CA VAL A 290 -3.35 32.36 18.31
C VAL A 290 -4.08 32.14 17.00
N GLN A 291 -5.39 32.41 16.95
CA GLN A 291 -6.21 32.30 15.75
C GLN A 291 -5.76 33.32 14.71
N ARG A 292 -5.55 34.60 15.07
CA ARG A 292 -4.95 35.62 14.18
C ARG A 292 -3.53 35.27 13.76
N ARG A 293 -2.72 34.62 14.59
CA ARG A 293 -1.37 34.18 14.21
C ARG A 293 -1.40 33.02 13.23
N TRP A 294 -2.31 32.08 13.42
CA TRP A 294 -2.54 30.98 12.48
C TRP A 294 -3.18 31.47 11.19
N GLU A 295 -4.15 32.37 11.27
CA GLU A 295 -4.77 33.05 10.13
C GLU A 295 -3.72 33.83 9.34
N LYS A 296 -2.88 34.62 10.01
CA LYS A 296 -1.73 35.31 9.40
C LYS A 296 -0.66 34.34 8.89
N TYR A 297 -0.37 33.24 9.59
CA TYR A 297 0.55 32.19 9.13
C TYR A 297 0.03 31.49 7.88
N PHE A 298 -1.27 31.17 7.85
CA PHE A 298 -1.92 30.50 6.72
C PHE A 298 -2.13 31.48 5.57
N GLU A 299 -2.45 32.76 5.81
CA GLU A 299 -2.43 33.82 4.80
C GLU A 299 -1.02 33.98 4.22
N GLU A 300 0.01 34.11 5.04
CA GLU A 300 1.41 34.18 4.57
C GLU A 300 1.81 32.92 3.78
N LEU A 301 1.45 31.73 4.27
CA LEU A 301 1.75 30.45 3.65
C LEU A 301 0.95 30.18 2.36
N MET A 302 -0.24 30.79 2.23
CA MET A 302 -1.15 30.64 1.07
C MET A 302 -1.00 31.80 0.08
N ASN A 303 -0.40 32.94 0.48
CA ASN A 303 -0.17 34.13 -0.34
C ASN A 303 1.32 34.40 -0.64
N GLU A 304 2.27 33.59 -0.15
CA GLU A 304 3.61 33.50 -0.74
C GLU A 304 3.45 32.93 -2.17
N GLU A 305 3.53 33.83 -3.17
CA GLU A 305 3.31 33.55 -4.59
C GLU A 305 4.11 32.35 -5.11
N ASN A 306 3.40 31.32 -5.55
CA ASN A 306 3.72 30.67 -6.82
C ASN A 306 2.80 31.34 -7.85
N GLU A 307 3.37 32.17 -8.73
CA GLU A 307 2.65 32.75 -9.86
C GLU A 307 2.14 31.65 -10.80
N ARG A 308 0.94 31.14 -10.55
CA ARG A 308 -0.04 30.56 -11.48
C ARG A 308 -1.07 29.76 -10.68
N GLU A 309 -2.12 30.46 -10.27
CA GLU A 309 -3.53 30.09 -10.49
C GLU A 309 -4.43 31.02 -9.66
N LYS A 310 -5.11 31.94 -10.34
CA LYS A 310 -6.09 32.85 -9.75
C LYS A 310 -7.37 32.10 -9.37
N LYS A 311 -7.78 32.29 -8.11
CA LYS A 311 -9.12 32.21 -7.46
C LYS A 311 -10.25 31.43 -8.16
N SER A 312 -10.89 30.56 -7.37
CA SER A 312 -12.36 30.57 -7.21
C SER A 312 -12.73 30.38 -5.74
N ARG A 313 -13.74 31.12 -5.31
CA ARG A 313 -14.13 31.48 -3.95
C ARG A 313 -15.41 30.71 -3.60
N TRP A 314 -15.36 29.89 -2.55
CA TRP A 314 -16.52 29.31 -1.85
C TRP A 314 -16.06 29.15 -0.40
N GLY A 315 -16.69 29.70 0.64
CA GLY A 315 -18.13 29.85 0.89
C GLY A 315 -18.38 29.15 2.22
N GLU A 316 -18.59 29.92 3.28
CA GLU A 316 -18.98 29.41 4.60
C GLU A 316 -20.36 28.75 4.55
N LEU A 317 -20.60 27.90 5.56
CA LEU A 317 -21.88 27.31 6.00
C LEU A 317 -22.50 26.23 5.09
N CYS A 318 -22.46 24.98 5.58
CA CYS A 318 -23.70 24.22 5.81
C CYS A 318 -23.40 22.99 6.68
N GLY A 319 -24.19 22.81 7.74
CA GLY A 319 -24.38 21.51 8.36
C GLY A 319 -25.13 20.57 7.41
N THR A 320 -24.99 19.27 7.64
CA THR A 320 -26.01 18.30 7.24
C THR A 320 -26.32 17.43 8.46
N GLU A 321 -27.34 17.86 9.22
CA GLU A 321 -28.37 16.92 9.62
C GLU A 321 -29.06 16.43 8.33
N ASN A 322 -28.84 15.17 7.98
CA ASN A 322 -29.95 14.22 7.92
C ASN A 322 -29.45 12.80 7.63
N LEU A 323 -29.89 11.90 8.51
CA LEU A 323 -30.22 10.53 8.20
C LEU A 323 -31.18 10.53 7.01
N GLU A 324 -30.85 9.82 5.93
CA GLU A 324 -31.85 9.04 5.22
C GLU A 324 -31.21 7.89 4.41
N LYS A 325 -31.64 6.68 4.79
CA LYS A 325 -31.65 5.40 4.07
C LYS A 325 -30.49 4.41 4.33
N ALA A 326 -30.74 3.54 5.33
CA ALA A 326 -30.83 2.08 5.18
C ALA A 326 -29.94 1.21 6.10
N TYR A 327 -30.09 1.34 7.42
CA TYR A 327 -30.51 0.14 8.17
C TYR A 327 -32.04 0.05 8.27
N ASP A 328 -32.74 1.11 7.85
CA ASP A 328 -34.00 1.53 8.46
C ASP A 328 -35.26 0.98 7.83
N ARG A 329 -35.21 -0.18 7.18
CA ARG A 329 -36.45 -0.93 6.99
C ARG A 329 -36.29 -2.40 7.31
N VAL A 330 -35.82 -2.69 8.52
CA VAL A 330 -35.93 -4.01 9.16
C VAL A 330 -34.80 -4.97 8.81
N PRO A 331 -34.29 -5.66 9.84
CA PRO A 331 -32.86 -5.75 10.02
C PRO A 331 -32.31 -7.05 9.44
N ARG A 332 -31.15 -6.92 8.81
CA ARG A 332 -30.30 -8.07 8.51
C ARG A 332 -29.83 -8.76 9.80
N GLU A 333 -29.84 -8.06 10.94
CA GLU A 333 -29.57 -8.66 12.26
C GLU A 333 -30.59 -9.73 12.64
N GLU A 334 -31.88 -9.56 12.38
CA GLU A 334 -32.91 -10.60 12.55
C GLU A 334 -32.69 -11.81 11.63
N LEU A 335 -32.22 -11.57 10.41
CA LEU A 335 -31.95 -12.60 9.40
C LEU A 335 -30.71 -13.44 9.78
N TRP A 336 -29.64 -12.78 10.21
CA TRP A 336 -28.41 -13.41 10.67
C TRP A 336 -28.55 -14.05 12.04
N TYR A 337 -29.40 -13.51 12.89
CA TYR A 337 -29.78 -14.09 14.16
C TYR A 337 -30.56 -15.39 13.97
N CYS A 338 -31.55 -15.44 13.06
CA CYS A 338 -32.34 -16.65 12.70
C CYS A 338 -31.48 -17.78 12.09
N MET A 339 -30.49 -17.44 11.27
CA MET A 339 -29.58 -18.42 10.66
C MET A 339 -28.56 -18.97 11.66
N ARG A 340 -28.02 -18.13 12.55
CA ARG A 340 -27.11 -18.57 13.64
C ARG A 340 -27.84 -19.42 14.68
N LYS A 341 -29.10 -19.10 14.98
CA LYS A 341 -29.95 -19.87 15.90
C LYS A 341 -30.33 -21.25 15.34
N SER A 342 -30.33 -21.41 14.02
CA SER A 342 -30.61 -22.68 13.30
C SER A 342 -29.36 -23.56 13.09
N GLY A 343 -28.20 -23.19 13.67
CA GLY A 343 -26.99 -24.03 13.66
C GLY A 343 -26.13 -23.97 12.39
N VAL A 344 -26.34 -22.98 11.51
CA VAL A 344 -25.55 -22.84 10.28
C VAL A 344 -24.11 -22.40 10.59
N ALA A 345 -23.13 -23.17 10.11
CA ALA A 345 -21.71 -22.87 10.31
C ALA A 345 -21.28 -21.60 9.54
N GLU A 346 -20.46 -20.75 10.18
CA GLU A 346 -20.05 -19.42 9.69
C GLU A 346 -19.37 -19.39 8.30
N LYS A 347 -18.90 -20.54 7.80
CA LYS A 347 -18.34 -20.63 6.45
C LYS A 347 -19.40 -20.54 5.36
N TYR A 348 -20.64 -20.99 5.60
CA TYR A 348 -21.75 -20.97 4.63
C TYR A 348 -22.48 -19.62 4.58
N LEU A 349 -22.50 -18.88 5.71
CA LEU A 349 -23.02 -17.52 5.78
C LEU A 349 -22.23 -16.53 4.91
N ARG A 350 -20.91 -16.75 4.77
CA ARG A 350 -20.06 -15.96 3.87
C ARG A 350 -20.29 -16.27 2.39
N VAL A 351 -20.54 -17.55 2.06
CA VAL A 351 -20.79 -17.99 0.67
C VAL A 351 -22.11 -17.44 0.13
N VAL A 352 -23.15 -17.33 0.97
CA VAL A 352 -24.47 -16.78 0.58
C VAL A 352 -24.43 -15.25 0.39
N GLN A 353 -23.55 -14.53 1.08
CA GLN A 353 -23.39 -13.08 0.90
C GLN A 353 -22.69 -12.73 -0.41
N ASP A 354 -21.73 -13.54 -0.85
CA ASP A 354 -21.06 -13.38 -2.14
C ASP A 354 -21.97 -13.82 -3.32
N SER A 355 -22.84 -14.83 -3.14
CA SER A 355 -23.64 -15.41 -4.24
C SER A 355 -24.85 -14.58 -4.70
N VAL A 356 -25.42 -13.72 -3.84
CA VAL A 356 -26.67 -13.00 -4.17
C VAL A 356 -26.41 -11.96 -5.26
N MET A 357 -25.40 -11.10 -5.12
CA MET A 357 -25.08 -10.11 -6.16
C MET A 357 -24.53 -10.77 -7.43
N ASP A 358 -23.79 -11.88 -7.32
CA ASP A 358 -23.32 -12.63 -8.48
C ASP A 358 -24.48 -13.26 -9.29
N GLN A 359 -25.51 -13.82 -8.65
CA GLN A 359 -26.72 -14.33 -9.31
C GLN A 359 -27.64 -13.21 -9.85
N LEU A 360 -27.78 -12.11 -9.12
CA LEU A 360 -28.61 -10.97 -9.52
C LEU A 360 -28.05 -10.25 -10.76
N SER A 361 -26.74 -10.37 -10.98
CA SER A 361 -26.01 -9.69 -12.04
C SER A 361 -25.60 -10.58 -13.20
N GLU A 362 -25.71 -11.91 -13.10
CA GLU A 362 -25.25 -12.87 -14.12
C GLU A 362 -25.74 -12.53 -15.55
N GLU A 363 -26.98 -12.05 -15.67
CA GLU A 363 -27.62 -11.70 -16.95
C GLU A 363 -27.15 -10.35 -17.55
N VAL A 364 -26.65 -9.43 -16.72
CA VAL A 364 -26.31 -8.05 -17.11
C VAL A 364 -24.83 -7.72 -16.96
N ARG A 365 -24.08 -8.56 -16.26
CA ARG A 365 -22.66 -8.35 -15.95
C ARG A 365 -21.82 -8.63 -17.16
N GLN A 366 -21.07 -7.60 -17.55
CA GLN A 366 -20.00 -7.75 -18.53
C GLN A 366 -18.68 -8.03 -17.82
N GLU A 367 -17.74 -8.61 -18.56
CA GLU A 367 -16.41 -8.87 -18.03
C GLU A 367 -15.71 -7.55 -17.65
N SER A 368 -14.88 -7.59 -16.60
CA SER A 368 -14.02 -6.46 -16.25
C SER A 368 -13.14 -6.08 -17.45
N PRO A 369 -13.01 -4.77 -17.80
CA PRO A 369 -13.30 -3.58 -17.00
C PRO A 369 -14.71 -2.96 -17.12
N TRP A 370 -15.58 -3.55 -17.93
CA TRP A 370 -16.85 -2.93 -18.36
C TRP A 370 -17.88 -2.88 -17.25
N THR A 371 -17.86 -3.84 -16.33
CA THR A 371 -18.64 -3.80 -15.09
C THR A 371 -17.72 -4.10 -13.91
N MET A 372 -17.67 -3.19 -12.95
CA MET A 372 -16.99 -3.36 -11.66
C MET A 372 -18.02 -3.21 -10.55
N MET A 373 -18.03 -4.15 -9.61
CA MET A 373 -18.95 -4.14 -8.48
C MET A 373 -18.22 -4.35 -7.17
N PHE A 374 -18.70 -3.67 -6.14
CA PHE A 374 -18.29 -3.92 -4.77
C PHE A 374 -19.46 -3.63 -3.83
N ALA A 375 -20.05 -4.70 -3.27
CA ALA A 375 -21.30 -4.62 -2.51
C ALA A 375 -22.41 -3.92 -3.33
N ASP A 376 -22.88 -2.76 -2.88
CA ASP A 376 -23.90 -1.92 -3.53
C ASP A 376 -23.33 -0.90 -4.53
N ASP A 377 -22.02 -0.66 -4.52
CA ASP A 377 -21.36 0.26 -5.46
C ASP A 377 -21.10 -0.45 -6.80
N ILE A 378 -21.80 -0.02 -7.86
CA ILE A 378 -21.69 -0.56 -9.23
C ILE A 378 -21.13 0.53 -10.15
N VAL A 379 -20.10 0.19 -10.92
CA VAL A 379 -19.52 1.04 -11.96
C VAL A 379 -19.65 0.35 -13.31
N ILE A 380 -20.24 1.07 -14.25
CA ILE A 380 -20.46 0.63 -15.64
C ILE A 380 -19.62 1.52 -16.55
N CYS A 381 -18.80 0.90 -17.40
CA CYS A 381 -17.99 1.56 -18.42
C CYS A 381 -18.51 1.17 -19.80
N SER A 382 -18.56 2.11 -20.74
CA SER A 382 -18.88 1.81 -22.15
C SER A 382 -18.18 2.83 -23.06
N GLU A 383 -18.09 2.50 -24.35
CA GLU A 383 -17.35 3.33 -25.32
C GLU A 383 -18.18 4.52 -25.82
N SER A 384 -19.51 4.41 -25.81
CA SER A 384 -20.43 5.48 -26.20
C SER A 384 -21.42 5.83 -25.09
N ARG A 385 -21.99 7.04 -25.17
CA ARG A 385 -22.95 7.52 -24.17
C ARG A 385 -24.27 6.76 -24.26
N GLU A 386 -24.72 6.46 -25.47
CA GLU A 386 -25.94 5.70 -25.76
C GLU A 386 -25.86 4.31 -25.12
N GLN A 387 -24.67 3.70 -25.17
CA GLN A 387 -24.43 2.40 -24.57
C GLN A 387 -24.40 2.45 -23.04
N VAL A 388 -23.95 3.57 -22.44
CA VAL A 388 -24.07 3.79 -20.99
C VAL A 388 -25.53 3.92 -20.58
N GLU A 389 -26.34 4.69 -21.31
CA GLU A 389 -27.79 4.83 -21.06
C GLU A 389 -28.50 3.48 -21.15
N GLU A 390 -28.23 2.72 -22.23
CA GLU A 390 -28.80 1.38 -22.42
C GLU A 390 -28.38 0.42 -21.29
N ASN A 391 -27.10 0.40 -20.92
CA ASN A 391 -26.60 -0.47 -19.85
C ASN A 391 -27.19 -0.06 -18.49
N LEU A 392 -27.28 1.24 -18.18
CA LEU A 392 -27.92 1.72 -16.95
C LEU A 392 -29.37 1.25 -16.86
N GLU A 393 -30.12 1.29 -17.96
CA GLU A 393 -31.51 0.82 -17.99
C GLU A 393 -31.63 -0.70 -17.87
N ARG A 394 -30.74 -1.46 -18.51
CA ARG A 394 -30.66 -2.91 -18.32
C ARG A 394 -30.39 -3.28 -16.87
N TRP A 395 -29.43 -2.59 -16.23
CA TRP A 395 -29.11 -2.79 -14.82
C TRP A 395 -30.27 -2.42 -13.90
N ARG A 396 -30.92 -1.28 -14.15
CA ARG A 396 -32.12 -0.85 -13.42
C ARG A 396 -33.20 -1.92 -13.47
N PHE A 397 -33.54 -2.40 -14.66
CA PHE A 397 -34.58 -3.41 -14.86
C PHE A 397 -34.23 -4.75 -14.18
N ALA A 398 -32.97 -5.19 -14.27
CA ALA A 398 -32.50 -6.40 -13.60
C ALA A 398 -32.59 -6.29 -12.07
N LEU A 399 -32.24 -5.14 -11.49
CA LEU A 399 -32.29 -4.90 -10.05
C LEU A 399 -33.74 -4.74 -9.54
N GLU A 400 -34.57 -3.98 -10.27
CA GLU A 400 -35.99 -3.72 -9.94
C GLU A 400 -36.84 -4.99 -9.99
N ARG A 401 -36.61 -5.87 -10.98
CA ARG A 401 -37.27 -7.19 -11.07
C ARG A 401 -37.04 -8.05 -9.84
N ARG A 402 -35.93 -7.85 -9.13
CA ARG A 402 -35.54 -8.58 -7.91
C ARG A 402 -35.81 -7.78 -6.63
N GLY A 403 -36.58 -6.70 -6.70
CA GLY A 403 -37.05 -5.92 -5.55
C GLY A 403 -36.05 -4.87 -5.04
N MET A 404 -34.98 -4.58 -5.76
CA MET A 404 -34.02 -3.52 -5.43
C MET A 404 -34.30 -2.24 -6.22
N LYS A 405 -34.04 -1.07 -5.64
CA LYS A 405 -34.25 0.22 -6.30
C LYS A 405 -32.93 0.94 -6.52
N VAL A 406 -32.73 1.47 -7.74
CA VAL A 406 -31.60 2.33 -8.07
C VAL A 406 -31.88 3.74 -7.58
N SER A 407 -30.90 4.37 -6.93
CA SER A 407 -31.03 5.73 -6.39
C SER A 407 -30.62 6.77 -7.44
N GLY A 408 -31.58 7.34 -8.18
CA GLY A 408 -31.30 8.38 -9.19
C GLY A 408 -30.50 9.57 -8.65
N SER A 409 -30.71 9.96 -7.38
CA SER A 409 -30.00 11.06 -6.72
C SER A 409 -28.53 10.77 -6.35
N LYS A 410 -28.12 9.50 -6.30
CA LYS A 410 -26.74 9.07 -6.00
C LYS A 410 -25.99 8.62 -7.25
N THR A 411 -26.70 8.30 -8.32
CA THR A 411 -26.11 7.91 -9.59
C THR A 411 -25.49 9.13 -10.27
N GLU A 412 -24.22 9.02 -10.60
CA GLU A 412 -23.45 10.07 -11.29
C GLU A 412 -22.78 9.45 -12.52
N TYR A 413 -22.51 10.24 -13.56
CA TYR A 413 -21.76 9.78 -14.73
C TYR A 413 -20.59 10.72 -15.06
N MET A 414 -19.53 10.15 -15.62
CA MET A 414 -18.33 10.89 -16.03
C MET A 414 -17.93 10.49 -17.45
N CYS A 415 -17.65 11.49 -18.30
CA CYS A 415 -17.08 11.27 -19.63
C CYS A 415 -15.57 11.53 -19.61
N VAL A 416 -14.81 10.65 -20.24
CA VAL A 416 -13.35 10.76 -20.37
C VAL A 416 -13.04 11.16 -21.82
N ASN A 417 -12.26 12.21 -22.03
CA ASN A 417 -11.87 12.73 -23.36
C ASN A 417 -13.01 13.24 -24.27
N GLU A 418 -14.04 13.84 -23.69
CA GLU A 418 -15.17 14.42 -24.44
C GLU A 418 -14.74 15.65 -25.28
N ARG A 419 -15.17 15.72 -26.54
CA ARG A 419 -15.09 16.94 -27.37
C ARG A 419 -16.36 17.77 -27.13
N GLU A 420 -16.25 19.09 -27.06
CA GLU A 420 -17.37 19.99 -26.77
C GLU A 420 -18.59 19.69 -27.67
N GLY A 421 -19.77 19.49 -27.05
CA GLY A 421 -21.05 19.32 -27.75
C GLY A 421 -21.80 17.99 -27.56
N SER A 422 -21.37 17.08 -26.67
CA SER A 422 -22.10 15.82 -26.43
C SER A 422 -23.21 15.99 -25.36
N GLY A 423 -24.41 15.43 -25.61
CA GLY A 423 -25.60 15.62 -24.76
C GLY A 423 -25.56 14.93 -23.37
N THR A 424 -26.74 14.74 -22.75
CA THR A 424 -26.87 14.36 -21.32
C THR A 424 -27.38 12.94 -21.07
N VAL A 425 -26.72 12.15 -20.19
CA VAL A 425 -27.12 10.77 -19.86
C VAL A 425 -28.46 10.77 -19.12
N ARG A 426 -29.40 9.92 -19.54
CA ARG A 426 -30.71 9.78 -18.89
C ARG A 426 -30.90 8.41 -18.24
N LEU A 427 -31.59 8.39 -17.10
CA LEU A 427 -32.06 7.20 -16.39
C LEU A 427 -33.53 7.44 -16.02
N GLN A 428 -34.44 6.54 -16.39
CA GLN A 428 -35.89 6.72 -16.25
C GLN A 428 -36.41 8.01 -16.94
N GLY A 429 -35.71 8.48 -17.97
CA GLY A 429 -36.02 9.75 -18.64
C GLY A 429 -35.54 11.00 -17.91
N GLU A 430 -35.02 10.89 -16.68
CA GLU A 430 -34.42 11.99 -15.92
C GLU A 430 -32.93 12.12 -16.23
N GLU A 431 -32.41 13.35 -16.20
CA GLU A 431 -30.99 13.60 -16.43
C GLU A 431 -30.13 13.18 -15.22
N VAL A 432 -29.16 12.30 -15.48
CA VAL A 432 -28.18 11.86 -14.48
C VAL A 432 -27.14 12.97 -14.27
N LYS A 433 -26.68 13.16 -13.04
CA LYS A 433 -25.70 14.20 -12.72
C LYS A 433 -24.34 13.90 -13.39
N LYS A 434 -23.90 14.81 -14.27
CA LYS A 434 -22.55 14.77 -14.87
C LYS A 434 -21.50 15.28 -13.88
N VAL A 435 -20.40 14.52 -13.72
CA VAL A 435 -19.29 14.90 -12.84
C VAL A 435 -17.94 14.90 -13.56
N GLN A 436 -17.06 15.80 -13.13
CA GLN A 436 -15.67 15.89 -13.61
C GLN A 436 -14.71 15.04 -12.76
N GLU A 437 -15.16 14.64 -11.57
CA GLU A 437 -14.47 13.77 -10.63
C GLU A 437 -15.40 12.63 -10.25
N PHE A 438 -14.95 11.40 -10.42
CA PHE A 438 -15.70 10.22 -10.03
C PHE A 438 -15.00 9.50 -8.87
N LYS A 439 -15.72 9.24 -7.78
CA LYS A 439 -15.18 8.58 -6.58
C LYS A 439 -15.67 7.15 -6.50
N TYR A 440 -14.75 6.20 -6.42
CA TYR A 440 -15.06 4.77 -6.25
C TYR A 440 -14.10 4.13 -5.24
N LEU A 441 -14.64 3.43 -4.24
CA LEU A 441 -13.87 2.74 -3.18
C LEU A 441 -12.79 3.60 -2.50
N GLY A 442 -13.08 4.90 -2.37
CA GLY A 442 -12.18 5.87 -1.76
C GLY A 442 -11.08 6.41 -2.67
N SER A 443 -11.03 6.02 -3.95
CA SER A 443 -10.14 6.59 -4.98
C SER A 443 -10.94 7.53 -5.90
N THR A 444 -10.31 8.60 -6.37
CA THR A 444 -10.91 9.58 -7.27
C THR A 444 -10.26 9.53 -8.64
N VAL A 445 -11.07 9.43 -9.69
CA VAL A 445 -10.66 9.53 -11.09
C VAL A 445 -11.13 10.87 -11.64
N GLN A 446 -10.29 11.53 -12.43
CA GLN A 446 -10.63 12.79 -13.11
C GLN A 446 -10.92 12.52 -14.59
N SER A 447 -11.89 13.25 -15.17
CA SER A 447 -12.25 13.18 -16.60
C SER A 447 -11.09 13.44 -17.55
N ASN A 448 -10.12 14.25 -17.12
CA ASN A 448 -8.92 14.60 -17.87
C ASN A 448 -7.75 13.60 -17.68
N GLY A 449 -7.92 12.54 -16.89
CA GLY A 449 -6.89 11.54 -16.59
C GLY A 449 -5.76 12.03 -15.67
N GLU A 450 -5.92 13.17 -14.99
CA GLU A 450 -4.95 13.65 -14.00
C GLU A 450 -5.20 13.06 -12.61
N CYS A 451 -4.14 13.01 -11.81
CA CYS A 451 -4.17 12.47 -10.45
C CYS A 451 -3.93 13.52 -9.37
N GLY A 452 -3.90 14.81 -9.72
CA GLY A 452 -3.61 15.88 -8.76
C GLY A 452 -4.64 15.95 -7.62
N LYS A 453 -5.92 15.76 -7.93
CA LYS A 453 -6.97 15.75 -6.90
C LYS A 453 -6.90 14.53 -6.00
N GLU A 454 -6.53 13.37 -6.55
CA GLU A 454 -6.29 12.15 -5.79
C GLU A 454 -5.15 12.35 -4.78
N VAL A 455 -4.02 12.92 -5.21
CA VAL A 455 -2.89 13.25 -4.32
C VAL A 455 -3.32 14.18 -3.18
N LYS A 456 -4.07 15.24 -3.47
CA LYS A 456 -4.61 16.16 -2.45
C LYS A 456 -5.53 15.44 -1.46
N LYS A 457 -6.40 14.54 -1.93
CA LYS A 457 -7.27 13.71 -1.07
C LYS A 457 -6.45 12.77 -0.18
N ARG A 458 -5.35 12.19 -0.68
CA ARG A 458 -4.43 11.37 0.13
C ARG A 458 -3.66 12.17 1.16
N VAL A 459 -3.23 13.38 0.83
CA VAL A 459 -2.65 14.32 1.81
C VAL A 459 -3.67 14.63 2.91
N GLN A 460 -4.92 14.90 2.57
CA GLN A 460 -5.98 15.16 3.54
C GLN A 460 -6.30 13.92 4.40
N ALA A 461 -6.35 12.73 3.81
CA ALA A 461 -6.53 11.47 4.54
C ALA A 461 -5.38 11.22 5.53
N GLY A 462 -4.15 11.51 5.11
CA GLY A 462 -2.97 11.52 5.97
C GLY A 462 -3.13 12.47 7.15
N TRP A 463 -3.53 13.73 6.91
CA TRP A 463 -3.79 14.70 7.98
C TRP A 463 -4.93 14.27 8.91
N ASN A 464 -6.01 13.70 8.38
CA ASN A 464 -7.10 13.17 9.20
C ASN A 464 -6.61 12.02 10.10
N GLY A 465 -5.82 11.10 9.56
CA GLY A 465 -5.17 10.03 10.33
C GLY A 465 -4.21 10.59 11.39
N TRP A 466 -3.44 11.61 11.04
CA TRP A 466 -2.50 12.28 11.93
C TRP A 466 -3.22 12.99 13.09
N ARG A 467 -4.33 13.69 12.84
CA ARG A 467 -5.12 14.37 13.88
C ARG A 467 -5.66 13.39 14.93
N LYS A 468 -6.14 12.22 14.50
CA LYS A 468 -6.63 11.14 15.39
C LYS A 468 -5.57 10.61 16.36
N VAL A 469 -4.29 10.72 16.03
CA VAL A 469 -3.18 10.25 16.87
C VAL A 469 -2.31 11.40 17.37
N SER A 470 -2.79 12.64 17.25
CA SER A 470 -2.04 13.84 17.58
C SER A 470 -1.67 13.93 19.06
N GLY A 471 -2.51 13.38 19.96
CA GLY A 471 -2.22 13.26 21.39
C GLY A 471 -0.97 12.43 21.70
N VAL A 472 -0.64 11.44 20.86
CA VAL A 472 0.59 10.63 20.97
C VAL A 472 1.74 11.27 20.21
N LEU A 473 1.48 11.70 18.97
CA LEU A 473 2.53 12.24 18.09
C LEU A 473 3.15 13.53 18.64
N CYS A 474 2.46 14.24 19.52
CA CYS A 474 2.89 15.55 19.96
C CYS A 474 3.20 15.63 21.45
N ASP A 475 3.07 14.51 22.15
CA ASP A 475 3.55 14.36 23.50
C ASP A 475 5.09 14.38 23.48
N GLN A 476 5.70 15.34 24.17
CA GLN A 476 7.16 15.46 24.26
C GLN A 476 7.80 14.34 25.10
N LYS A 477 7.02 13.64 25.94
CA LYS A 477 7.49 12.49 26.71
C LYS A 477 7.70 11.25 25.83
N ILE A 478 7.13 11.23 24.62
CA ILE A 478 7.23 10.10 23.70
C ILE A 478 8.43 10.29 22.77
N SER A 479 9.30 9.28 22.75
CA SER A 479 10.51 9.31 21.92
C SER A 479 10.19 9.44 20.42
N ALA A 480 11.06 10.13 19.69
CA ALA A 480 10.94 10.33 18.25
C ALA A 480 10.79 9.01 17.46
N ARG A 481 11.45 7.93 17.91
CA ARG A 481 11.34 6.60 17.32
C ARG A 481 9.91 6.05 17.39
N ILE A 482 9.23 6.22 18.53
CA ILE A 482 7.85 5.77 18.71
C ILE A 482 6.89 6.64 17.89
N LYS A 483 7.10 7.96 17.88
CA LYS A 483 6.33 8.89 17.03
C LYS A 483 6.43 8.51 15.56
N GLY A 484 7.63 8.21 15.09
CA GLY A 484 7.86 7.70 13.74
C GLY A 484 7.18 6.36 13.48
N LYS A 485 7.14 5.45 14.47
CA LYS A 485 6.40 4.18 14.36
C LYS A 485 4.89 4.43 14.20
N VAL A 486 4.28 5.26 15.05
CA VAL A 486 2.86 5.66 14.94
C VAL A 486 2.57 6.25 13.56
N TYR A 487 3.43 7.15 13.07
CA TYR A 487 3.28 7.71 11.73
C TYR A 487 3.31 6.61 10.65
N ARG A 488 4.27 5.67 10.69
CA ARG A 488 4.36 4.57 9.72
C ARG A 488 3.16 3.63 9.77
N THR A 489 2.53 3.45 10.93
CA THR A 489 1.43 2.50 11.12
C THR A 489 0.05 3.10 10.84
N VAL A 490 -0.17 4.40 11.11
CA VAL A 490 -1.50 5.03 11.00
C VAL A 490 -1.58 6.03 9.86
N VAL A 491 -0.60 6.92 9.76
CA VAL A 491 -0.66 8.08 8.86
C VAL A 491 -0.21 7.70 7.46
N ARG A 492 0.94 7.02 7.35
CA ARG A 492 1.53 6.63 6.07
C ARG A 492 0.61 5.73 5.24
N PRO A 493 -0.04 4.68 5.79
CA PRO A 493 -0.94 3.84 4.98
C PRO A 493 -2.12 4.64 4.41
N ALA A 494 -2.65 5.62 5.18
CA ALA A 494 -3.72 6.50 4.69
C ALA A 494 -3.26 7.40 3.53
N MET A 495 -2.00 7.83 3.54
CA MET A 495 -1.39 8.59 2.43
C MET A 495 -1.06 7.70 1.22
N LEU A 496 -0.65 6.45 1.45
CA LEU A 496 -0.22 5.53 0.39
C LEU A 496 -1.36 4.83 -0.34
N TYR A 497 -2.52 4.67 0.29
CA TYR A 497 -3.67 3.94 -0.28
C TYR A 497 -3.97 4.41 -1.70
N GLY A 498 -4.00 3.50 -2.66
CA GLY A 498 -4.35 3.79 -4.05
C GLY A 498 -3.26 4.49 -4.86
N LEU A 499 -2.13 4.91 -4.26
CA LEU A 499 -1.02 5.52 -5.00
C LEU A 499 -0.18 4.48 -5.76
N GLU A 500 -0.34 3.20 -5.46
CA GLU A 500 0.28 2.07 -6.17
C GLU A 500 -0.22 1.91 -7.61
N THR A 501 -1.36 2.51 -7.99
CA THR A 501 -1.90 2.47 -9.37
C THR A 501 -1.74 3.79 -10.13
N VAL A 502 -1.12 4.80 -9.49
CA VAL A 502 -1.02 6.16 -10.03
C VAL A 502 0.40 6.51 -10.45
N SER A 503 0.55 7.08 -11.64
CA SER A 503 1.81 7.71 -12.08
C SER A 503 1.91 9.14 -11.57
N LEU A 504 2.77 9.35 -10.59
CA LEU A 504 3.04 10.68 -10.02
C LEU A 504 4.08 11.44 -10.87
N ASN A 505 3.87 12.74 -11.03
CA ASN A 505 4.90 13.65 -11.52
C ASN A 505 5.76 14.17 -10.34
N LYS A 506 6.91 14.79 -10.66
CA LYS A 506 7.84 15.30 -9.64
C LYS A 506 7.23 16.34 -8.70
N ARG A 507 6.28 17.15 -9.19
CA ARG A 507 5.56 18.15 -8.39
C ARG A 507 4.66 17.47 -7.34
N GLN A 508 3.90 16.46 -7.74
CA GLN A 508 3.01 15.68 -6.87
C GLN A 508 3.79 14.84 -5.85
N GLU A 509 4.91 14.23 -6.27
CA GLU A 509 5.83 13.54 -5.37
C GLU A 509 6.36 14.50 -4.29
N SER A 510 6.76 15.72 -4.70
CA SER A 510 7.19 16.77 -3.77
C SER A 510 6.07 17.23 -2.83
N GLU A 511 4.83 17.33 -3.31
CA GLU A 511 3.67 17.71 -2.49
C GLU A 511 3.42 16.70 -1.35
N LEU A 512 3.49 15.40 -1.65
CA LEU A 512 3.40 14.33 -0.65
C LEU A 512 4.55 14.38 0.36
N GLU A 513 5.78 14.62 -0.11
CA GLU A 513 6.94 14.74 0.77
C GLU A 513 6.89 15.97 1.67
N VAL A 514 6.40 17.10 1.16
CA VAL A 514 6.19 18.32 1.94
C VAL A 514 5.15 18.06 3.03
N ALA A 515 4.06 17.36 2.72
CA ALA A 515 3.06 16.98 3.72
C ALA A 515 3.64 16.05 4.80
N GLU A 516 4.39 15.01 4.42
CA GLU A 516 5.10 14.12 5.37
C GLU A 516 6.03 14.93 6.29
N LEU A 517 6.87 15.79 5.71
CA LEU A 517 7.82 16.59 6.48
C LEU A 517 7.13 17.56 7.42
N LYS A 518 6.02 18.18 7.01
CA LYS A 518 5.20 19.02 7.90
C LYS A 518 4.69 18.22 9.10
N MET A 519 4.14 17.03 8.88
CA MET A 519 3.63 16.15 9.94
C MET A 519 4.73 15.68 10.90
N LEU A 520 5.92 15.35 10.38
CA LEU A 520 7.07 14.91 11.19
C LEU A 520 7.72 16.06 11.96
N ARG A 521 7.90 17.23 11.34
CA ARG A 521 8.39 18.44 12.02
C ARG A 521 7.48 18.79 13.19
N PHE A 522 6.17 18.75 12.98
CA PHE A 522 5.19 19.04 14.02
C PHE A 522 5.21 18.03 15.16
N SER A 523 5.39 16.73 14.86
CA SER A 523 5.48 15.69 15.91
C SER A 523 6.76 15.80 16.75
N LEU A 524 7.86 16.27 16.14
CA LEU A 524 9.14 16.50 16.82
C LEU A 524 9.25 17.89 17.47
N GLY A 525 8.27 18.77 17.28
CA GLY A 525 8.31 20.14 17.81
C GLY A 525 9.34 21.05 17.15
N VAL A 526 9.71 20.74 15.89
CA VAL A 526 10.71 21.48 15.11
C VAL A 526 10.01 22.35 14.08
N THR A 527 10.44 23.59 13.94
CA THR A 527 9.94 24.58 12.98
C THR A 527 10.87 24.72 11.77
N ARG A 528 10.46 25.46 10.73
CA ARG A 528 11.35 25.80 9.61
C ARG A 528 12.47 26.77 10.03
N LEU A 529 12.23 27.59 11.06
CA LEU A 529 13.19 28.58 11.56
C LEU A 529 14.40 27.94 12.23
N ASP A 530 14.24 26.72 12.74
CA ASP A 530 15.34 25.96 13.35
C ASP A 530 16.39 25.47 12.33
N ARG A 531 16.14 25.68 11.02
CA ARG A 531 17.06 25.35 9.91
C ARG A 531 17.60 23.91 9.92
N ILE A 532 16.87 22.97 10.53
CA ILE A 532 17.23 21.55 10.58
C ILE A 532 17.00 20.90 9.21
N ARG A 533 18.00 20.12 8.74
CA ARG A 533 17.95 19.35 7.48
C ARG A 533 16.83 18.29 7.51
N ASN A 534 16.15 18.10 6.38
CA ASN A 534 15.02 17.17 6.28
C ASN A 534 15.42 15.70 6.50
N GLU A 535 16.63 15.33 6.08
CA GLU A 535 17.24 14.01 6.30
C GLU A 535 17.38 13.72 7.79
N TYR A 536 17.75 14.71 8.59
CA TYR A 536 17.89 14.57 10.04
C TYR A 536 16.53 14.31 10.70
N ILE A 537 15.50 15.08 10.35
CA ILE A 537 14.13 14.89 10.85
C ILE A 537 13.61 13.48 10.57
N ARG A 538 13.82 13.00 9.33
CA ARG A 538 13.47 11.65 8.91
C ARG A 538 14.29 10.59 9.66
N GLY A 539 15.60 10.80 9.82
CA GLY A 539 16.49 9.93 10.57
C GLY A 539 16.10 9.80 12.04
N THR A 540 15.81 10.91 12.73
CA THR A 540 15.37 10.96 14.12
C THR A 540 14.04 10.22 14.33
N ALA A 541 13.12 10.29 13.38
CA ALA A 541 11.87 9.53 13.41
C ALA A 541 12.02 8.08 12.89
N HIS A 542 13.17 7.67 12.35
CA HIS A 542 13.35 6.41 11.61
C HIS A 542 12.34 6.22 10.48
N VAL A 543 12.09 7.29 9.73
CA VAL A 543 11.08 7.36 8.68
C VAL A 543 11.79 7.57 7.34
N GLY A 544 11.76 6.55 6.46
CA GLY A 544 12.24 6.70 5.07
C GLY A 544 11.35 7.62 4.24
N ARG A 545 11.86 8.18 3.13
CA ARG A 545 11.13 9.12 2.28
C ARG A 545 9.83 8.52 1.74
N LEU A 546 8.77 9.32 1.72
CA LEU A 546 7.47 8.87 1.20
C LEU A 546 7.52 8.48 -0.28
N GLY A 547 8.26 9.20 -1.12
CA GLY A 547 8.42 8.88 -2.55
C GLY A 547 8.98 7.45 -2.76
N ASP A 548 9.99 7.06 -1.99
CA ASP A 548 10.55 5.70 -2.05
C ASP A 548 9.53 4.64 -1.61
N LYS A 549 8.64 4.98 -0.66
CA LYS A 549 7.57 4.07 -0.22
C LYS A 549 6.44 3.95 -1.22
N VAL A 550 6.10 5.01 -1.94
CA VAL A 550 5.17 4.95 -3.08
C VAL A 550 5.77 4.05 -4.18
N ARG A 551 7.05 4.24 -4.51
CA ARG A 551 7.78 3.39 -5.46
C ARG A 551 7.76 1.91 -5.05
N GLU A 552 8.12 1.62 -3.82
CA GLU A 552 8.10 0.25 -3.27
C GLU A 552 6.71 -0.38 -3.35
N ALA A 553 5.66 0.36 -3.00
CA ALA A 553 4.27 -0.11 -3.09
C ALA A 553 3.86 -0.39 -4.54
N ARG A 554 4.20 0.51 -5.47
CA ARG A 554 3.93 0.36 -6.90
C ARG A 554 4.62 -0.85 -7.51
N LEU A 555 5.92 -1.04 -7.27
CA LEU A 555 6.66 -2.20 -7.76
C LEU A 555 6.18 -3.52 -7.13
N ARG A 556 5.83 -3.51 -5.83
CA ARG A 556 5.24 -4.67 -5.17
C ARG A 556 3.90 -5.05 -5.79
N TRP A 557 3.04 -4.07 -6.03
CA TRP A 557 1.75 -4.26 -6.68
C TRP A 557 1.92 -4.78 -8.11
N PHE A 558 2.76 -4.13 -8.92
CA PHE A 558 3.08 -4.58 -10.28
C PHE A 558 3.59 -6.02 -10.31
N GLY A 559 4.54 -6.37 -9.44
CA GLY A 559 5.03 -7.74 -9.32
C GLY A 559 3.95 -8.73 -8.89
N HIS A 560 3.01 -8.33 -8.02
CA HIS A 560 1.84 -9.15 -7.68
C HIS A 560 0.97 -9.41 -8.91
N VAL A 561 0.64 -8.37 -9.68
CA VAL A 561 -0.18 -8.50 -10.89
C VAL A 561 0.51 -9.35 -11.96
N GLN A 562 1.82 -9.19 -12.14
CA GLN A 562 2.60 -9.97 -13.12
C GLN A 562 2.63 -11.49 -12.83
N ARG A 563 2.49 -11.89 -11.55
CA ARG A 563 2.46 -13.31 -11.15
C ARG A 563 1.07 -13.94 -11.23
N ARG A 564 0.03 -13.17 -11.53
CA ARG A 564 -1.35 -13.67 -11.66
C ARG A 564 -1.59 -14.19 -13.08
N GLU A 565 -2.60 -15.05 -13.22
CA GLU A 565 -3.07 -15.57 -14.50
C GLU A 565 -3.66 -14.46 -15.38
N SER A 566 -3.77 -14.71 -16.70
CA SER A 566 -4.28 -13.76 -17.68
C SER A 566 -5.72 -13.31 -17.42
N GLU A 567 -6.53 -14.14 -16.76
CA GLU A 567 -7.93 -13.84 -16.43
C GLU A 567 -8.08 -12.88 -15.24
N TYR A 568 -7.02 -12.70 -14.43
CA TYR A 568 -7.06 -11.77 -13.31
C TYR A 568 -7.28 -10.34 -13.79
N ILE A 569 -8.22 -9.62 -13.17
CA ILE A 569 -8.64 -8.25 -13.55
C ILE A 569 -7.44 -7.31 -13.71
N GLY A 570 -6.50 -7.32 -12.76
CA GLY A 570 -5.33 -6.47 -12.83
C GLY A 570 -4.42 -6.80 -14.03
N ARG A 571 -4.38 -8.07 -14.46
CA ARG A 571 -3.59 -8.50 -15.61
C ARG A 571 -4.25 -8.05 -16.91
N ARG A 572 -5.56 -8.28 -17.04
CA ARG A 572 -6.37 -7.77 -18.16
C ARG A 572 -6.26 -6.25 -18.32
N MET A 573 -6.32 -5.51 -17.22
CA MET A 573 -6.19 -4.05 -17.20
C MET A 573 -4.79 -3.56 -17.62
N LEU A 574 -3.74 -4.34 -17.39
CA LEU A 574 -2.39 -3.99 -17.85
C LEU A 574 -2.20 -4.27 -19.35
N ASP A 575 -2.86 -5.32 -19.85
CA ASP A 575 -2.73 -5.80 -21.22
C ASP A 575 -3.75 -5.15 -22.19
N ILE A 576 -4.68 -4.33 -21.68
CA ILE A 576 -5.70 -3.66 -22.49
C ILE A 576 -5.09 -2.57 -23.39
N GLU A 577 -5.36 -2.67 -24.69
CA GLU A 577 -5.02 -1.62 -25.66
C GLU A 577 -6.22 -0.70 -25.89
N LEU A 578 -6.09 0.57 -25.53
CA LEU A 578 -7.14 1.57 -25.75
C LEU A 578 -6.95 2.25 -27.12
N PRO A 579 -7.99 2.32 -27.97
CA PRO A 579 -7.91 2.97 -29.27
C PRO A 579 -7.68 4.49 -29.11
N GLY A 580 -6.75 5.04 -29.88
CA GLY A 580 -6.48 6.48 -29.93
C GLY A 580 -5.01 6.83 -30.21
N ARG A 581 -4.75 8.04 -30.73
CA ARG A 581 -3.40 8.55 -30.96
C ARG A 581 -3.01 9.54 -29.86
N ARG A 582 -1.78 9.43 -29.33
CA ARG A 582 -1.25 10.40 -28.36
C ARG A 582 -0.99 11.74 -29.05
N GLN A 583 -1.38 12.83 -28.40
CA GLN A 583 -1.02 14.17 -28.85
C GLN A 583 0.50 14.35 -28.85
N ARG A 584 1.04 14.99 -29.90
CA ARG A 584 2.47 15.34 -29.99
C ARG A 584 2.81 16.43 -28.97
N GLY A 585 4.01 16.39 -28.36
CA GLY A 585 4.49 17.39 -27.39
C GLY A 585 4.84 16.77 -26.03
N ARG A 586 4.21 17.26 -24.95
CA ARG A 586 4.40 16.78 -23.56
C ARG A 586 3.26 15.83 -23.15
N PRO A 587 3.25 14.56 -23.60
CA PRO A 587 2.17 13.64 -23.30
C PRO A 587 2.13 13.29 -21.80
N LYS A 588 0.94 13.01 -21.28
CA LYS A 588 0.75 12.57 -19.88
C LYS A 588 1.46 11.23 -19.66
N ARG A 589 2.11 11.07 -18.50
CA ARG A 589 2.83 9.84 -18.13
C ARG A 589 1.84 8.68 -17.95
N ARG A 590 2.12 7.54 -18.57
CA ARG A 590 1.37 6.30 -18.34
C ARG A 590 1.83 5.62 -17.07
N TYR A 591 1.03 4.68 -16.58
CA TYR A 591 1.40 3.78 -15.49
C TYR A 591 2.72 3.05 -15.79
N MET A 592 2.84 2.44 -16.97
CA MET A 592 4.05 1.72 -17.40
C MET A 592 5.28 2.63 -17.55
N ASP A 593 5.11 3.90 -17.92
CA ASP A 593 6.22 4.84 -17.99
C ASP A 593 6.82 5.07 -16.57
N GLY A 594 5.97 5.12 -15.54
CA GLY A 594 6.38 5.21 -14.14
C GLY A 594 7.03 3.93 -13.61
N ILE A 595 6.49 2.75 -13.95
CA ILE A 595 7.10 1.46 -13.60
C ILE A 595 8.51 1.34 -14.19
N ASN A 596 8.69 1.68 -15.47
CA ASN A 596 9.98 1.58 -16.13
C ASN A 596 11.02 2.52 -15.50
N GLU A 597 10.62 3.73 -15.08
CA GLU A 597 11.50 4.65 -14.35
C GLU A 597 11.84 4.11 -12.95
N ASP A 598 10.86 3.58 -12.23
CA ASP A 598 11.05 2.98 -10.91
C ASP A 598 11.96 1.74 -10.97
N MET A 599 11.82 0.89 -11.98
CA MET A 599 12.69 -0.27 -12.23
C MET A 599 14.12 0.17 -12.54
N LYS A 600 14.34 1.25 -13.29
CA LYS A 600 15.68 1.81 -13.53
C LYS A 600 16.32 2.33 -12.24
N LEU A 601 15.55 3.00 -11.39
CA LEU A 601 16.04 3.55 -10.11
C LEU A 601 16.36 2.46 -9.07
N VAL A 602 15.62 1.35 -9.10
CA VAL A 602 15.82 0.20 -8.20
C VAL A 602 16.79 -0.84 -8.80
N GLY A 603 17.12 -0.68 -10.09
CA GLY A 603 17.76 -1.63 -11.01
C GLY A 603 18.94 -2.47 -10.49
N PRO A 604 19.81 -2.02 -9.57
CA PRO A 604 20.89 -2.90 -9.10
C PRO A 604 20.54 -3.76 -7.87
N MET A 605 19.45 -3.49 -7.14
CA MET A 605 19.25 -4.05 -5.79
C MET A 605 18.10 -5.05 -5.66
N PHE A 606 17.14 -5.06 -6.60
CA PHE A 606 16.08 -6.09 -6.65
C PHE A 606 16.53 -7.34 -7.40
N ASP A 607 17.31 -7.18 -8.48
CA ASP A 607 17.94 -8.31 -9.18
C ASP A 607 19.01 -8.94 -8.30
N SER A 608 19.98 -8.19 -7.78
CA SER A 608 21.14 -8.79 -7.09
C SER A 608 20.80 -9.73 -5.93
N LYS A 609 19.80 -9.46 -5.07
CA LYS A 609 19.47 -10.39 -3.96
C LYS A 609 18.63 -11.60 -4.36
N GLN A 610 17.80 -11.46 -5.40
CA GLN A 610 16.96 -12.56 -5.87
C GLN A 610 17.74 -13.43 -6.87
N GLU A 611 18.56 -12.79 -7.70
CA GLU A 611 19.53 -13.39 -8.60
C GLU A 611 20.67 -14.04 -7.82
N GLU A 612 21.21 -13.43 -6.76
CA GLU A 612 22.19 -14.08 -5.87
C GLU A 612 21.57 -15.30 -5.15
N LYS A 613 20.29 -15.24 -4.75
CA LYS A 613 19.59 -16.41 -4.20
C LYS A 613 19.34 -17.48 -5.25
N LYS A 614 18.95 -17.09 -6.46
CA LYS A 614 18.72 -18.00 -7.59
C LYS A 614 20.03 -18.66 -8.02
N GLU A 615 21.12 -17.90 -8.03
CA GLU A 615 22.47 -18.35 -8.36
C GLU A 615 22.99 -19.28 -7.27
N ARG A 616 22.91 -18.90 -6.00
CA ARG A 616 23.26 -19.80 -4.87
C ARG A 616 22.46 -21.09 -4.89
N TRP A 617 21.16 -21.02 -5.21
CA TRP A 617 20.33 -22.20 -5.36
C TRP A 617 20.76 -23.04 -6.57
N ARG A 618 21.03 -22.41 -7.71
CA ARG A 618 21.54 -23.08 -8.92
C ARG A 618 22.88 -23.77 -8.63
N THR A 619 23.84 -23.07 -8.05
CA THR A 619 25.14 -23.64 -7.64
C THR A 619 24.97 -24.80 -6.66
N PHE A 620 24.08 -24.69 -5.67
CA PHE A 620 23.78 -25.80 -4.76
C PHE A 620 23.25 -27.04 -5.49
N LEU A 621 22.37 -26.87 -6.48
CA LEU A 621 21.86 -27.98 -7.28
C LEU A 621 22.95 -28.62 -8.17
N LEU A 622 23.86 -27.81 -8.72
CA LEU A 622 25.00 -28.29 -9.49
C LEU A 622 25.98 -29.08 -8.60
N ASP A 623 26.31 -28.56 -7.43
CA ASP A 623 27.16 -29.25 -6.45
C ASP A 623 26.50 -30.54 -5.96
N LEU A 624 25.19 -30.53 -5.67
CA LEU A 624 24.47 -31.75 -5.31
C LEU A 624 24.59 -32.85 -6.39
N CYS A 625 24.53 -32.47 -7.66
CA CYS A 625 24.75 -33.42 -8.78
C CYS A 625 26.20 -33.89 -8.84
N LEU A 626 27.18 -32.99 -8.66
CA LEU A 626 28.60 -33.33 -8.62
C LEU A 626 28.93 -34.29 -7.46
N GLN A 627 28.47 -33.99 -6.24
CA GLN A 627 28.65 -34.85 -5.06
C GLN A 627 27.99 -36.20 -5.24
N THR A 628 26.80 -36.24 -5.85
CA THR A 628 26.14 -37.50 -6.19
C THR A 628 27.00 -38.30 -7.19
N ALA A 629 27.55 -37.66 -8.22
CA ALA A 629 28.41 -38.33 -9.18
C ALA A 629 29.72 -38.87 -8.56
N LEU A 630 30.26 -38.17 -7.56
CA LEU A 630 31.48 -38.56 -6.84
C LEU A 630 31.27 -39.71 -5.85
N HIS A 631 30.19 -39.66 -5.07
CA HIS A 631 29.99 -40.57 -3.94
C HIS A 631 28.98 -41.68 -4.21
N GLN A 632 28.00 -41.44 -5.09
CA GLN A 632 26.91 -42.37 -5.39
C GLN A 632 26.51 -42.33 -6.88
N PRO A 633 27.43 -42.68 -7.80
CA PRO A 633 27.21 -42.55 -9.23
C PRO A 633 25.98 -43.33 -9.74
N GLN A 634 25.57 -44.41 -9.07
CA GLN A 634 24.37 -45.18 -9.39
C GLN A 634 23.06 -44.37 -9.30
N TYR A 635 23.01 -43.30 -8.50
CA TYR A 635 21.80 -42.48 -8.32
C TYR A 635 21.79 -41.20 -9.16
N ILE A 636 22.88 -40.89 -9.89
CA ILE A 636 23.03 -39.60 -10.59
C ILE A 636 21.90 -39.32 -11.59
N GLN A 637 21.43 -40.34 -12.32
CA GLN A 637 20.31 -40.19 -13.24
C GLN A 637 19.00 -39.84 -12.52
N GLN A 638 18.75 -40.42 -11.34
CA GLN A 638 17.55 -40.13 -10.56
C GLN A 638 17.64 -38.73 -9.94
N THR A 639 18.81 -38.37 -9.42
CA THR A 639 19.06 -37.04 -8.85
C THR A 639 18.86 -35.94 -9.89
N VAL A 640 19.48 -36.04 -11.06
CA VAL A 640 19.30 -35.05 -12.13
C VAL A 640 17.85 -35.00 -12.61
N LYS A 641 17.16 -36.14 -12.70
CA LYS A 641 15.71 -36.16 -13.05
C LYS A 641 14.83 -35.44 -12.02
N LYS A 642 15.17 -35.49 -10.73
CA LYS A 642 14.43 -34.81 -9.65
C LYS A 642 14.76 -33.33 -9.53
N VAL A 643 15.99 -32.95 -9.88
CA VAL A 643 16.53 -31.60 -9.65
C VAL A 643 16.39 -30.69 -10.87
N LYS A 644 16.35 -31.25 -12.07
CA LYS A 644 16.23 -30.46 -13.30
C LYS A 644 14.93 -29.64 -13.36
N PRO A 645 14.94 -28.46 -14.01
CA PRO A 645 13.73 -27.69 -14.27
C PRO A 645 12.69 -28.45 -15.11
N TYR A 646 11.40 -28.15 -14.91
CA TYR A 646 10.29 -28.70 -15.70
C TYR A 646 10.23 -28.15 -17.14
N ASN A 647 10.71 -26.92 -17.34
CA ASN A 647 10.75 -26.29 -18.65
C ASN A 647 11.93 -26.87 -19.47
N THR A 648 11.65 -27.33 -20.69
CA THR A 648 12.67 -27.88 -21.62
C THR A 648 13.78 -26.89 -21.95
N GLU A 649 13.49 -25.59 -21.96
CA GLU A 649 14.46 -24.53 -22.24
C GLU A 649 15.45 -24.36 -21.09
N GLU A 650 14.94 -24.29 -19.86
CA GLU A 650 15.77 -24.21 -18.65
C GLU A 650 16.51 -25.52 -18.38
N GLN A 651 15.98 -26.64 -18.85
CA GLN A 651 16.62 -27.95 -18.71
C GLN A 651 17.93 -28.05 -19.50
N SER A 652 17.96 -27.61 -20.77
CA SER A 652 19.19 -27.59 -21.57
C SER A 652 20.25 -26.70 -20.95
N ASP A 653 19.84 -25.52 -20.48
CA ASP A 653 20.71 -24.56 -19.84
C ASP A 653 21.33 -25.10 -18.54
N PHE A 654 20.52 -25.76 -17.69
CA PHE A 654 21.01 -26.43 -16.47
C PHE A 654 22.03 -27.54 -16.76
N LEU A 655 21.81 -28.33 -17.82
CA LEU A 655 22.72 -29.43 -18.18
C LEU A 655 24.06 -28.90 -18.73
N LEU A 656 24.06 -27.81 -19.50
CA LEU A 656 25.31 -27.18 -19.95
C LEU A 656 26.10 -26.59 -18.77
N ASP A 657 25.41 -26.00 -17.79
CA ASP A 657 26.05 -25.48 -16.59
C ASP A 657 26.63 -26.60 -15.72
N LEU A 658 25.91 -27.72 -15.59
CA LEU A 658 26.44 -28.91 -14.93
C LEU A 658 27.69 -29.43 -15.61
N PHE A 659 27.71 -29.44 -16.95
CA PHE A 659 28.89 -29.86 -17.71
C PHE A 659 30.08 -28.93 -17.46
N SER A 660 29.87 -27.62 -17.54
CA SER A 660 30.89 -26.62 -17.25
C SER A 660 31.41 -26.71 -15.80
N HIS A 661 30.50 -26.85 -14.82
CA HIS A 661 30.84 -26.96 -13.41
C HIS A 661 31.66 -28.21 -13.10
N VAL A 662 31.31 -29.35 -13.70
CA VAL A 662 32.08 -30.61 -13.57
C VAL A 662 33.44 -30.47 -14.22
N LYS A 663 33.52 -29.92 -15.45
CA LYS A 663 34.80 -29.67 -16.12
C LYS A 663 35.74 -28.80 -15.29
N GLN A 664 35.23 -27.72 -14.71
CA GLN A 664 35.99 -26.86 -13.82
C GLN A 664 36.50 -27.62 -12.59
N TYR A 665 35.66 -28.47 -11.99
CA TYR A 665 36.05 -29.33 -10.88
C TYR A 665 37.14 -30.35 -11.26
N GLU A 666 37.01 -31.02 -12.41
CA GLU A 666 38.01 -31.98 -12.92
C GLU A 666 39.36 -31.28 -13.17
N SER A 667 39.34 -30.08 -13.78
CA SER A 667 40.54 -29.27 -13.99
C SER A 667 41.21 -28.83 -12.69
N ASN A 668 40.42 -28.46 -11.66
CA ASN A 668 40.96 -27.98 -10.39
C ASN A 668 41.47 -29.10 -9.49
N THR A 669 40.90 -30.31 -9.58
CA THR A 669 41.17 -31.41 -8.64
C THR A 669 41.90 -32.61 -9.26
N GLY A 670 41.99 -32.68 -10.59
CA GLY A 670 42.56 -33.81 -11.32
C GLY A 670 41.73 -35.10 -11.26
N ARG A 671 40.53 -35.08 -10.66
CA ARG A 671 39.64 -36.24 -10.58
C ARG A 671 38.78 -36.36 -11.83
N THR A 672 38.43 -37.58 -12.22
CA THR A 672 37.52 -37.86 -13.34
C THR A 672 36.12 -38.19 -12.83
N VAL A 673 35.13 -37.41 -13.26
CA VAL A 673 33.72 -37.45 -12.84
C VAL A 673 32.78 -37.50 -14.03
N LEU A 674 33.17 -36.93 -15.17
CA LEU A 674 32.36 -36.87 -16.38
C LEU A 674 31.85 -38.25 -16.87
N PRO A 675 32.60 -39.37 -16.78
CA PRO A 675 32.10 -40.69 -17.16
C PRO A 675 30.82 -41.10 -16.43
N ALA A 676 30.67 -40.73 -15.15
CA ALA A 676 29.48 -41.03 -14.37
C ALA A 676 28.24 -40.25 -14.84
N LEU A 677 28.43 -39.09 -15.49
CA LEU A 677 27.36 -38.25 -16.02
C LEU A 677 26.97 -38.57 -17.48
N LEU A 678 27.76 -39.36 -18.20
CA LEU A 678 27.45 -39.77 -19.58
C LEU A 678 26.03 -40.35 -19.74
N PRO A 679 25.52 -41.21 -18.84
CA PRO A 679 24.16 -41.72 -18.95
C PRO A 679 23.07 -40.64 -18.82
N VAL A 680 23.37 -39.53 -18.15
CA VAL A 680 22.46 -38.37 -18.04
C VAL A 680 22.40 -37.62 -19.37
N TYR A 681 23.56 -37.24 -19.92
CA TYR A 681 23.62 -36.49 -21.18
C TYR A 681 23.11 -37.30 -22.38
N ARG A 682 23.26 -38.63 -22.37
CA ARG A 682 22.71 -39.50 -23.44
C ARG A 682 21.19 -39.60 -23.40
N SER A 683 20.60 -39.55 -22.20
CA SER A 683 19.15 -39.71 -22.00
C SER A 683 18.38 -38.39 -22.03
N LEU A 684 18.98 -37.28 -21.60
CA LEU A 684 18.34 -35.97 -21.45
C LEU A 684 19.21 -34.85 -22.04
N PRO A 685 18.60 -33.80 -22.62
CA PRO A 685 17.18 -33.64 -22.93
C PRO A 685 16.77 -34.38 -24.22
N ALA A 686 15.47 -34.52 -24.47
CA ALA A 686 14.97 -35.11 -25.72
C ALA A 686 15.20 -34.18 -26.93
N VAL A 687 15.11 -32.86 -26.70
CA VAL A 687 15.44 -31.79 -27.65
C VAL A 687 16.31 -30.78 -26.91
N TRP A 688 17.45 -30.43 -27.49
CA TRP A 688 18.32 -29.37 -26.94
C TRP A 688 17.75 -28.01 -27.30
N SER A 689 17.44 -27.18 -26.31
CA SER A 689 16.92 -25.82 -26.55
C SER A 689 18.00 -24.82 -26.14
N ILE A 690 18.52 -24.06 -27.10
CA ILE A 690 19.78 -23.32 -26.96
C ILE A 690 19.57 -21.85 -27.33
N LYS A 691 20.21 -20.96 -26.57
CA LYS A 691 20.47 -19.58 -26.99
C LYS A 691 21.89 -19.50 -27.52
N LEU A 692 22.08 -18.96 -28.73
CA LEU A 692 23.43 -18.75 -29.25
C LEU A 692 24.09 -17.65 -28.41
N SER A 693 25.06 -18.07 -27.63
CA SER A 693 26.09 -17.25 -27.01
C SER A 693 27.38 -18.06 -27.14
N GLU A 694 28.51 -17.45 -27.46
CA GLU A 694 29.76 -18.16 -27.75
C GLU A 694 30.11 -19.25 -26.72
N THR A 695 29.90 -18.96 -25.43
CA THR A 695 30.16 -19.88 -24.32
C THR A 695 29.22 -21.09 -24.30
N LYS A 696 27.93 -20.91 -24.63
CA LYS A 696 26.95 -22.02 -24.60
C LYS A 696 27.06 -22.92 -25.81
N VAL A 697 27.45 -22.38 -26.96
CA VAL A 697 27.62 -23.15 -28.21
C VAL A 697 28.84 -24.08 -28.12
N SER A 698 29.96 -23.61 -27.57
CA SER A 698 31.15 -24.45 -27.34
C SER A 698 30.87 -25.59 -26.36
N LEU A 699 30.18 -25.30 -25.23
CA LEU A 699 29.73 -26.34 -24.29
C LEU A 699 28.77 -27.34 -24.94
N LEU A 700 27.83 -26.86 -25.76
CA LEU A 700 26.92 -27.73 -26.50
C LEU A 700 27.67 -28.67 -27.44
N LEU A 701 28.65 -28.17 -28.20
CA LEU A 701 29.45 -28.98 -29.12
C LEU A 701 30.16 -30.12 -28.37
N GLU A 702 30.76 -29.84 -27.23
CA GLU A 702 31.37 -30.86 -26.39
C GLU A 702 30.36 -31.91 -25.92
N VAL A 703 29.19 -31.47 -25.44
CA VAL A 703 28.15 -32.40 -24.97
C VAL A 703 27.54 -33.22 -26.11
N LEU A 704 27.43 -32.65 -27.32
CA LEU A 704 26.95 -33.36 -28.52
C LEU A 704 27.94 -34.42 -28.99
N LYS A 705 29.25 -34.19 -28.86
CA LYS A 705 30.30 -35.20 -29.16
C LYS A 705 30.21 -36.42 -28.25
N LEU A 706 29.63 -36.30 -27.06
CA LEU A 706 29.43 -37.41 -26.11
C LEU A 706 28.20 -38.29 -26.43
N GLN A 707 27.38 -37.87 -27.40
CA GLN A 707 26.16 -38.57 -27.78
C GLN A 707 26.48 -39.74 -28.72
N THR A 708 25.72 -40.83 -28.59
CA THR A 708 25.82 -41.99 -29.49
C THR A 708 24.99 -41.83 -30.76
N GLN A 709 24.05 -40.87 -30.78
CA GLN A 709 23.16 -40.59 -31.90
C GLN A 709 22.95 -39.08 -32.02
N LYS A 710 22.64 -38.62 -33.24
CA LYS A 710 22.35 -37.19 -33.51
C LYS A 710 21.07 -36.74 -32.78
N LYS A 711 21.11 -35.59 -32.10
CA LYS A 711 19.99 -35.07 -31.30
C LYS A 711 19.30 -33.87 -31.97
N PRO A 712 17.98 -33.68 -31.79
CA PRO A 712 17.29 -32.48 -32.26
C PRO A 712 17.73 -31.24 -31.46
N VAL A 713 17.90 -30.11 -32.16
CA VAL A 713 18.24 -28.81 -31.58
C VAL A 713 17.17 -27.77 -31.95
N LYS A 714 16.76 -26.99 -30.95
CA LYS A 714 15.83 -25.87 -31.06
C LYS A 714 16.56 -24.59 -30.66
N LEU A 715 16.67 -23.65 -31.58
CA LEU A 715 17.21 -22.33 -31.29
C LEU A 715 16.11 -21.44 -30.70
N ILE A 716 16.35 -20.96 -29.49
CA ILE A 716 15.44 -20.08 -28.72
C ILE A 716 15.77 -18.61 -29.02
N ASP A 717 17.07 -18.33 -29.21
CA ASP A 717 17.63 -17.00 -29.45
C ASP A 717 18.92 -17.17 -30.25
N TRP A 718 19.25 -16.18 -31.08
CA TRP A 718 20.42 -16.23 -31.97
C TRP A 718 20.97 -14.83 -32.23
N SER A 719 22.30 -14.76 -32.38
CA SER A 719 23.04 -13.55 -32.73
C SER A 719 23.48 -13.60 -34.19
N ASP A 720 23.63 -12.42 -34.81
CA ASP A 720 24.24 -12.27 -36.12
C ASP A 720 25.79 -12.18 -36.04
N GLU A 721 26.36 -12.31 -34.83
CA GLU A 721 27.81 -12.34 -34.63
C GLU A 721 28.46 -13.54 -35.35
N GLU A 722 29.37 -13.25 -36.27
CA GLU A 722 30.06 -14.22 -37.13
C GLU A 722 30.75 -15.34 -36.33
N SER A 723 31.34 -15.02 -35.16
CA SER A 723 31.99 -16.00 -34.27
C SER A 723 31.00 -17.02 -33.72
N GLU A 724 29.81 -16.59 -33.28
CA GLU A 724 28.77 -17.45 -32.72
C GLU A 724 28.14 -18.32 -33.80
N VAL A 725 27.90 -17.75 -34.98
CA VAL A 725 27.42 -18.47 -36.16
C VAL A 725 28.41 -19.55 -36.56
N ARG A 726 29.71 -19.23 -36.68
CA ARG A 726 30.76 -20.20 -37.02
C ARG A 726 30.92 -21.30 -35.97
N SER A 727 30.83 -20.95 -34.68
CA SER A 727 30.86 -21.92 -33.58
C SER A 727 29.67 -22.89 -33.68
N PHE A 728 28.48 -22.40 -34.04
CA PHE A 728 27.30 -23.24 -34.19
C PHE A 728 27.38 -24.16 -35.41
N LEU A 729 27.99 -23.72 -36.51
CA LEU A 729 28.20 -24.56 -37.70
C LEU A 729 28.95 -25.86 -37.38
N GLN A 730 29.87 -25.84 -36.40
CA GLN A 730 30.59 -27.03 -35.95
C GLN A 730 29.69 -28.07 -35.28
N CYS A 731 28.50 -27.68 -34.80
CA CYS A 731 27.53 -28.59 -34.20
C CYS A 731 26.73 -29.39 -35.24
N LEU A 732 26.59 -28.89 -36.48
CA LEU A 732 25.72 -29.47 -37.51
C LEU A 732 25.89 -30.98 -37.74
N PRO A 733 27.12 -31.55 -37.75
CA PRO A 733 27.30 -33.00 -37.93
C PRO A 733 26.61 -33.86 -36.87
N TYR A 734 26.40 -33.31 -35.68
CA TYR A 734 25.83 -34.00 -34.51
C TYR A 734 24.33 -33.72 -34.31
N ILE A 735 23.73 -32.85 -35.12
CA ILE A 735 22.32 -32.47 -35.03
C ILE A 735 21.51 -33.36 -35.96
N SER A 736 20.33 -33.82 -35.52
CA SER A 736 19.40 -34.58 -36.38
C SER A 736 18.30 -33.71 -36.97
N GLN A 737 17.90 -32.65 -36.28
CA GLN A 737 16.86 -31.73 -36.71
C GLN A 737 17.15 -30.34 -36.14
N LEU A 738 16.95 -29.30 -36.95
CA LEU A 738 17.01 -27.91 -36.52
C LEU A 738 15.59 -27.33 -36.45
N SER A 739 15.30 -26.53 -35.43
CA SER A 739 14.01 -25.84 -35.29
C SER A 739 14.19 -24.49 -34.60
N PHE A 740 13.23 -23.59 -34.79
CA PHE A 740 13.31 -22.22 -34.27
C PHE A 740 12.12 -21.92 -33.35
N LYS A 741 12.36 -21.18 -32.26
CA LYS A 741 11.30 -20.59 -31.44
C LYS A 741 10.86 -19.27 -32.08
N VAL A 742 9.56 -19.12 -32.33
CA VAL A 742 8.99 -17.87 -32.84
C VAL A 742 8.37 -17.08 -31.71
N ASN A 743 8.68 -15.80 -31.66
CA ASN A 743 7.93 -14.82 -30.89
C ASN A 743 6.97 -14.08 -31.83
N TYR A 744 5.73 -13.81 -31.39
CA TYR A 744 4.69 -13.19 -32.22
C TYR A 744 5.11 -11.84 -32.85
N TYR A 745 6.08 -11.15 -32.23
CA TYR A 745 6.61 -9.86 -32.65
C TYR A 745 7.86 -9.91 -33.56
N GLN A 746 8.42 -11.10 -33.84
CA GLN A 746 9.70 -11.26 -34.54
C GLN A 746 9.65 -12.35 -35.62
N LYS A 747 8.64 -12.28 -36.51
CA LYS A 747 8.41 -13.31 -37.55
C LYS A 747 9.53 -13.42 -38.60
N GLN A 748 10.25 -12.34 -38.91
CA GLN A 748 11.26 -12.29 -40.00
C GLN A 748 12.65 -12.80 -39.60
N LYS A 749 13.00 -12.71 -38.31
CA LYS A 749 14.34 -13.05 -37.79
C LYS A 749 14.86 -14.47 -38.04
N PRO A 750 14.02 -15.53 -38.05
CA PRO A 750 14.52 -16.89 -38.33
C PRO A 750 14.98 -17.07 -39.78
N ALA A 751 14.35 -16.38 -40.74
CA ALA A 751 14.71 -16.45 -42.14
C ALA A 751 16.03 -15.70 -42.41
N GLU A 752 16.18 -14.50 -41.83
CA GLU A 752 17.43 -13.72 -41.84
C GLU A 752 18.60 -14.52 -41.25
N PHE A 753 18.40 -15.16 -40.10
CA PHE A 753 19.45 -15.95 -39.47
C PHE A 753 19.77 -17.25 -40.24
N LEU A 754 18.77 -17.93 -40.80
CA LEU A 754 19.04 -19.07 -41.68
C LEU A 754 19.82 -18.63 -42.92
N MET A 755 19.57 -17.43 -43.43
CA MET A 755 20.38 -16.83 -44.50
C MET A 755 21.79 -16.50 -44.06
N SER A 756 21.98 -16.01 -42.83
CA SER A 756 23.32 -15.84 -42.25
C SER A 756 24.05 -17.18 -42.18
N LEU A 757 23.41 -18.26 -41.71
CA LEU A 757 23.99 -19.61 -41.73
C LEU A 757 24.36 -20.05 -43.15
N LEU A 758 23.46 -19.86 -44.12
CA LEU A 758 23.70 -20.21 -45.53
C LEU A 758 24.90 -19.43 -46.08
N HIS A 759 24.98 -18.13 -45.83
CA HIS A 759 26.10 -17.30 -46.26
C HIS A 759 27.44 -17.83 -45.72
N HIS A 760 27.55 -18.06 -44.41
CA HIS A 760 28.78 -18.55 -43.78
C HIS A 760 29.13 -19.99 -44.19
N THR A 761 28.14 -20.86 -44.46
CA THR A 761 28.40 -22.20 -45.02
C THR A 761 28.96 -22.13 -46.43
N THR A 762 28.45 -21.25 -47.29
CA THR A 762 28.98 -21.11 -48.67
C THR A 762 30.41 -20.60 -48.70
N GLU A 763 30.82 -19.76 -47.75
CA GLU A 763 32.21 -19.31 -47.62
C GLU A 763 33.13 -20.41 -47.07
N SER A 764 32.64 -21.17 -46.08
CA SER A 764 33.42 -22.27 -45.47
C SER A 764 33.59 -23.45 -46.43
N ASP A 765 32.60 -23.73 -47.27
CA ASP A 765 32.60 -24.82 -48.24
C ASP A 765 33.57 -24.57 -49.42
N GLN A 766 34.04 -23.33 -49.65
CA GLN A 766 35.13 -23.02 -50.58
C GLN A 766 36.45 -23.70 -50.20
N HIS A 767 36.64 -24.04 -48.92
CA HIS A 767 37.86 -24.64 -48.39
C HIS A 767 37.72 -26.14 -48.04
N THR A 768 36.49 -26.67 -47.93
CA THR A 768 36.21 -28.01 -47.37
C THR A 768 35.39 -28.93 -48.27
N GLY A 769 35.00 -28.48 -49.48
CA GLY A 769 34.41 -29.35 -50.51
C GLY A 769 32.90 -29.60 -50.39
N GLY A 770 32.12 -28.59 -49.98
CA GLY A 770 30.66 -28.55 -50.21
C GLY A 770 29.75 -29.35 -49.27
N LYS A 771 30.28 -30.01 -48.24
CA LYS A 771 29.48 -30.92 -47.38
C LYS A 771 28.59 -30.19 -46.37
N SER A 772 28.89 -28.93 -46.02
CA SER A 772 28.19 -28.21 -44.94
C SER A 772 26.82 -27.69 -45.37
N LEU A 773 26.71 -27.21 -46.61
CA LEU A 773 25.45 -26.76 -47.20
C LEU A 773 24.45 -27.91 -47.36
N GLU A 774 24.92 -29.07 -47.82
CA GLU A 774 24.10 -30.29 -47.92
C GLU A 774 23.63 -30.78 -46.54
N LEU A 775 24.52 -30.72 -45.53
CA LEU A 775 24.17 -31.03 -44.15
C LEU A 775 23.09 -30.08 -43.62
N LEU A 776 23.23 -28.76 -43.78
CA LEU A 776 22.23 -27.79 -43.32
C LEU A 776 20.87 -28.01 -43.98
N ALA A 777 20.85 -28.27 -45.29
CA ALA A 777 19.62 -28.61 -46.02
C ALA A 777 18.99 -29.92 -45.51
N SER A 778 19.79 -30.94 -45.18
CA SER A 778 19.31 -32.23 -44.66
C SER A 778 18.65 -32.14 -43.28
N LEU A 779 18.97 -31.11 -42.48
CA LEU A 779 18.41 -30.90 -41.13
C LEU A 779 16.98 -30.33 -41.16
N CYS A 780 16.49 -29.93 -42.33
CA CYS A 780 15.18 -29.31 -42.54
C CYS A 780 14.11 -30.37 -42.87
N ASN A 781 13.34 -30.85 -41.88
CA ASN A 781 12.32 -31.91 -42.05
C ASN A 781 10.86 -31.43 -41.79
N HIS A 782 9.88 -32.01 -42.50
CA HIS A 782 8.45 -31.68 -42.48
C HIS A 782 7.77 -31.65 -41.11
N ARG A 783 8.19 -32.50 -40.18
CA ARG A 783 7.46 -32.67 -38.90
C ARG A 783 7.65 -31.50 -37.92
N SER A 784 8.71 -30.71 -38.05
CA SER A 784 9.09 -29.72 -37.01
C SER A 784 9.84 -28.48 -37.55
N PHE A 785 10.27 -28.48 -38.82
CA PHE A 785 10.92 -27.33 -39.46
C PHE A 785 9.88 -26.41 -40.13
N PRO A 786 9.97 -25.08 -40.01
CA PRO A 786 10.80 -24.32 -39.06
C PRO A 786 10.15 -24.24 -37.66
N TYR A 787 8.86 -24.58 -37.57
CA TYR A 787 8.00 -24.36 -36.41
C TYR A 787 7.31 -25.66 -35.98
N GLY A 788 7.34 -25.96 -34.67
CA GLY A 788 6.60 -27.08 -34.09
C GLY A 788 5.12 -26.73 -33.92
N GLY A 789 4.21 -27.46 -34.58
CA GLY A 789 2.75 -27.32 -34.40
C GLY A 789 1.95 -26.99 -35.68
N ARG A 790 0.63 -27.23 -35.62
CA ARG A 790 -0.38 -27.29 -36.71
C ARG A 790 -0.64 -26.00 -37.52
N ASP A 791 0.20 -24.97 -37.42
CA ASP A 791 -0.05 -23.69 -38.09
C ASP A 791 0.62 -23.61 -39.47
N THR A 792 -0.14 -23.93 -40.53
CA THR A 792 0.34 -23.95 -41.92
C THR A 792 0.67 -22.56 -42.46
N LEU A 793 0.06 -21.48 -41.93
CA LEU A 793 0.31 -20.10 -42.36
C LEU A 793 1.74 -19.68 -42.07
N ASN A 794 2.19 -19.82 -40.83
CA ASN A 794 3.53 -19.39 -40.45
C ASN A 794 4.60 -20.15 -41.26
N LYS A 795 4.38 -21.44 -41.55
CA LYS A 795 5.30 -22.25 -42.38
C LYS A 795 5.39 -21.72 -43.80
N SER A 796 4.26 -21.38 -44.42
CA SER A 796 4.23 -20.78 -45.75
C SER A 796 4.91 -19.41 -45.76
N ASP A 797 4.56 -18.54 -44.81
CA ASP A 797 5.15 -17.20 -44.70
C ASP A 797 6.67 -17.24 -44.57
N PHE A 798 7.19 -18.13 -43.71
CA PHE A 798 8.64 -18.30 -43.54
C PHE A 798 9.34 -18.77 -44.82
N LEU A 799 8.76 -19.73 -45.54
CA LEU A 799 9.37 -20.23 -46.77
C LEU A 799 9.37 -19.17 -47.86
N LEU A 800 8.32 -18.34 -47.95
CA LEU A 800 8.27 -17.21 -48.89
C LEU A 800 9.30 -16.13 -48.51
N ASP A 801 9.43 -15.82 -47.22
CA ASP A 801 10.45 -14.87 -46.74
C ASP A 801 11.85 -15.40 -47.02
N LEU A 802 12.14 -16.67 -46.70
CA LEU A 802 13.42 -17.30 -47.01
C LEU A 802 13.72 -17.26 -48.52
N PHE A 803 12.73 -17.57 -49.36
CA PHE A 803 12.91 -17.55 -50.81
C PHE A 803 13.26 -16.16 -51.34
N SER A 804 12.58 -15.12 -50.83
CA SER A 804 12.91 -13.73 -51.15
C SER A 804 14.36 -13.38 -50.80
N HIS A 805 14.82 -13.76 -49.60
CA HIS A 805 16.20 -13.47 -49.19
C HIS A 805 17.23 -14.28 -49.99
N VAL A 806 16.94 -15.54 -50.33
CA VAL A 806 17.80 -16.35 -51.22
C VAL A 806 17.92 -15.68 -52.58
N LYS A 807 16.82 -15.26 -53.20
CA LYS A 807 16.83 -14.56 -54.50
C LYS A 807 17.64 -13.28 -54.46
N GLN A 808 17.49 -12.49 -53.41
CA GLN A 808 18.26 -11.28 -53.20
C GLN A 808 19.76 -11.59 -53.05
N TYR A 809 20.10 -12.64 -52.28
CA TYR A 809 21.48 -13.08 -52.10
C TYR A 809 22.12 -13.58 -53.39
N GLU A 810 21.45 -14.44 -54.16
CA GLU A 810 21.96 -14.95 -55.44
C GLU A 810 22.17 -13.79 -56.45
N SER A 811 21.26 -12.80 -56.44
CA SER A 811 21.38 -11.61 -57.29
C SER A 811 22.55 -10.71 -56.89
N ASN A 812 22.77 -10.54 -55.58
CA ASN A 812 23.83 -9.66 -55.05
C ASN A 812 25.23 -10.29 -55.13
N THR A 813 25.33 -11.62 -55.00
CA THR A 813 26.62 -12.32 -54.88
C THR A 813 26.98 -13.16 -56.10
N GLY A 814 26.03 -13.43 -57.00
CA GLY A 814 26.20 -14.31 -58.15
C GLY A 814 26.36 -15.81 -57.79
N ARG A 815 26.25 -16.16 -56.51
CA ARG A 815 26.38 -17.55 -56.02
C ARG A 815 25.04 -18.25 -56.05
N SER A 816 25.00 -19.52 -56.46
CA SER A 816 23.77 -20.32 -56.45
C SER A 816 23.63 -21.13 -55.16
N VAL A 817 22.56 -20.87 -54.41
CA VAL A 817 22.20 -21.53 -53.14
C VAL A 817 20.84 -22.23 -53.25
N LEU A 818 19.98 -21.76 -54.16
CA LEU A 818 18.65 -22.32 -54.40
C LEU A 818 18.65 -23.82 -54.70
N PRO A 819 19.59 -24.41 -55.48
CA PRO A 819 19.62 -25.85 -55.75
C PRO A 819 19.70 -26.72 -54.49
N ALA A 820 20.46 -26.29 -53.47
CA ALA A 820 20.60 -27.01 -52.22
C ALA A 820 19.32 -26.95 -51.36
N LEU A 821 18.50 -25.91 -51.53
CA LEU A 821 17.24 -25.72 -50.81
C LEU A 821 16.02 -26.26 -51.57
N LEU A 822 16.16 -26.67 -52.83
CA LEU A 822 15.08 -27.29 -53.61
C LEU A 822 14.38 -28.45 -52.88
N PRO A 823 15.07 -29.36 -52.16
CA PRO A 823 14.40 -30.40 -51.39
C PRO A 823 13.46 -29.85 -50.31
N VAL A 824 13.81 -28.71 -49.69
CA VAL A 824 12.99 -28.06 -48.67
C VAL A 824 11.72 -27.48 -49.30
N TYR A 825 11.85 -26.71 -50.39
CA TYR A 825 10.71 -26.12 -51.08
C TYR A 825 9.79 -27.16 -51.73
N ARG A 826 10.32 -28.27 -52.25
CA ARG A 826 9.53 -29.35 -52.89
C ARG A 826 8.79 -30.23 -51.89
N SER A 827 9.33 -30.36 -50.68
CA SER A 827 8.75 -31.20 -49.63
C SER A 827 7.78 -30.45 -48.71
N LEU A 828 7.89 -29.12 -48.59
CA LEU A 828 7.15 -28.30 -47.62
C LEU A 828 6.48 -27.07 -48.23
N PRO A 829 5.32 -26.65 -47.70
CA PRO A 829 4.40 -27.37 -46.81
C PRO A 829 3.45 -28.31 -47.58
N ALA A 830 2.77 -29.22 -46.88
CA ALA A 830 1.73 -30.07 -47.50
C ALA A 830 0.55 -29.27 -48.07
N VAL A 831 0.20 -28.15 -47.41
CA VAL A 831 -0.80 -27.17 -47.86
C VAL A 831 -0.17 -25.79 -47.73
N TRP A 832 -0.15 -25.04 -48.83
CA TRP A 832 0.27 -23.64 -48.82
C TRP A 832 -0.82 -22.78 -48.20
N SER A 833 -0.47 -21.87 -47.31
CA SER A 833 -1.42 -20.94 -46.69
C SER A 833 -0.93 -19.53 -46.96
N ILE A 834 -1.76 -18.70 -47.60
CA ILE A 834 -1.37 -17.34 -47.99
C ILE A 834 -2.46 -16.34 -47.62
N LYS A 835 -2.00 -15.13 -47.32
CA LYS A 835 -2.79 -13.92 -47.17
C LYS A 835 -2.57 -13.00 -48.36
N LEU A 836 -3.65 -12.63 -49.05
CA LEU A 836 -3.58 -11.76 -50.22
C LEU A 836 -3.26 -10.32 -49.83
N SER A 837 -3.61 -9.89 -48.62
CA SER A 837 -3.29 -8.52 -48.16
C SER A 837 -1.81 -8.31 -47.83
N GLU A 838 -0.97 -9.35 -47.83
CA GLU A 838 0.44 -9.25 -47.45
C GLU A 838 1.41 -9.12 -48.65
N GLY A 839 0.90 -9.06 -49.90
CA GLY A 839 1.72 -8.78 -51.08
C GLY A 839 2.73 -9.87 -51.48
N LYS A 840 2.59 -11.09 -50.95
CA LYS A 840 3.53 -12.22 -51.16
C LYS A 840 3.15 -13.13 -52.33
N VAL A 841 2.17 -12.73 -53.14
CA VAL A 841 1.59 -13.58 -54.18
C VAL A 841 2.57 -13.87 -55.32
N SER A 842 3.39 -12.89 -55.70
CA SER A 842 4.46 -13.04 -56.69
C SER A 842 5.51 -14.06 -56.27
N LEU A 843 5.92 -14.03 -54.99
CA LEU A 843 6.83 -15.00 -54.39
C LEU A 843 6.22 -16.40 -54.37
N LEU A 844 4.93 -16.51 -54.04
CA LEU A 844 4.22 -17.80 -54.07
C LEU A 844 4.20 -18.40 -55.47
N LEU A 845 3.95 -17.60 -56.51
CA LEU A 845 3.96 -18.06 -57.89
C LEU A 845 5.32 -18.67 -58.28
N GLU A 846 6.42 -18.01 -57.92
CA GLU A 846 7.76 -18.52 -58.17
C GLU A 846 8.03 -19.83 -57.43
N VAL A 847 7.66 -19.92 -56.16
CA VAL A 847 7.86 -21.15 -55.36
C VAL A 847 6.98 -22.30 -55.86
N LEU A 848 5.77 -22.02 -56.36
CA LEU A 848 4.88 -23.02 -56.95
C LEU A 848 5.44 -23.59 -58.27
N LYS A 849 6.16 -22.79 -59.06
CA LYS A 849 6.86 -23.25 -60.28
C LYS A 849 8.00 -24.24 -59.98
N LEU A 850 8.56 -24.21 -58.76
CA LEU A 850 9.63 -25.13 -58.34
C LEU A 850 9.10 -26.52 -57.92
N GLN A 851 7.78 -26.66 -57.76
CA GLN A 851 7.13 -27.90 -57.32
C GLN A 851 7.08 -28.92 -58.46
N THR A 852 7.29 -30.19 -58.12
CA THR A 852 7.17 -31.29 -59.09
C THR A 852 5.71 -31.73 -59.32
N GLN A 853 4.80 -31.36 -58.41
CA GLN A 853 3.37 -31.65 -58.45
C GLN A 853 2.57 -30.45 -57.94
N LYS A 854 1.34 -30.29 -58.43
CA LYS A 854 0.42 -29.23 -57.96
C LYS A 854 0.05 -29.44 -56.49
N LYS A 855 0.18 -28.40 -55.66
CA LYS A 855 -0.09 -28.44 -54.22
C LYS A 855 -1.41 -27.73 -53.87
N PRO A 856 -2.10 -28.14 -52.79
CA PRO A 856 -3.28 -27.43 -52.31
C PRO A 856 -2.88 -26.10 -51.67
N VAL A 857 -3.71 -25.08 -51.86
CA VAL A 857 -3.53 -23.72 -51.32
C VAL A 857 -4.76 -23.32 -50.50
N LYS A 858 -4.52 -22.69 -49.36
CA LYS A 858 -5.53 -22.16 -48.44
C LYS A 858 -5.41 -20.64 -48.34
N LEU A 859 -6.49 -19.94 -48.70
CA LEU A 859 -6.59 -18.49 -48.55
C LEU A 859 -7.09 -18.14 -47.16
N ILE A 860 -6.33 -17.29 -46.47
CA ILE A 860 -6.58 -16.92 -45.07
C ILE A 860 -7.24 -15.55 -44.93
N ASP A 861 -7.01 -14.65 -45.88
CA ASP A 861 -7.70 -13.38 -46.05
C ASP A 861 -7.85 -13.04 -47.54
N TRP A 862 -8.32 -11.84 -47.84
CA TRP A 862 -8.54 -11.32 -49.18
C TRP A 862 -8.01 -9.88 -49.26
N SER A 863 -7.78 -9.39 -50.48
CA SER A 863 -7.34 -8.00 -50.75
C SER A 863 -8.34 -7.34 -51.69
N ASP A 864 -8.65 -6.06 -51.43
CA ASP A 864 -9.41 -5.18 -52.34
C ASP A 864 -8.59 -4.73 -53.55
N GLU A 865 -7.27 -4.94 -53.54
CA GLU A 865 -6.37 -4.52 -54.62
C GLU A 865 -6.43 -5.46 -55.82
N GLU A 866 -6.89 -4.94 -56.97
CA GLU A 866 -7.01 -5.68 -58.23
C GLU A 866 -5.68 -6.30 -58.68
N SER A 867 -4.55 -5.64 -58.41
CA SER A 867 -3.21 -6.15 -58.71
C SER A 867 -2.87 -7.43 -57.94
N GLU A 868 -3.26 -7.54 -56.67
CA GLU A 868 -2.98 -8.73 -55.85
C GLU A 868 -3.87 -9.91 -56.26
N VAL A 869 -5.14 -9.63 -56.56
CA VAL A 869 -6.09 -10.62 -57.07
C VAL A 869 -5.65 -11.13 -58.44
N SER A 870 -5.28 -10.23 -59.36
CA SER A 870 -4.75 -10.57 -60.69
C SER A 870 -3.46 -11.39 -60.60
N SER A 871 -2.54 -11.02 -59.70
CA SER A 871 -1.31 -11.80 -59.45
C SER A 871 -1.63 -13.20 -58.93
N PHE A 872 -2.68 -13.36 -58.10
CA PHE A 872 -3.06 -14.66 -57.56
C PHE A 872 -3.68 -15.57 -58.62
N LEU A 873 -4.43 -15.02 -59.58
CA LEU A 873 -4.99 -15.80 -60.69
C LEU A 873 -3.91 -16.52 -61.50
N GLN A 874 -2.71 -15.94 -61.60
CA GLN A 874 -1.56 -16.57 -62.27
C GLN A 874 -1.05 -17.82 -61.52
N CYS A 875 -1.36 -17.98 -60.23
CA CYS A 875 -1.00 -19.16 -59.45
C CYS A 875 -1.90 -20.36 -59.76
N LEU A 876 -3.16 -20.16 -60.20
CA LEU A 876 -4.17 -21.22 -60.38
C LEU A 876 -3.70 -22.43 -61.21
N PRO A 877 -2.93 -22.30 -62.30
CA PRO A 877 -2.44 -23.44 -63.07
C PRO A 877 -1.55 -24.40 -62.25
N TYR A 878 -0.93 -23.91 -61.17
CA TYR A 878 0.01 -24.64 -60.31
C TYR A 878 -0.64 -25.18 -59.01
N ILE A 879 -1.92 -24.89 -58.77
CA ILE A 879 -2.66 -25.27 -57.56
C ILE A 879 -3.51 -26.52 -57.85
N SER A 880 -3.54 -27.49 -56.93
CA SER A 880 -4.38 -28.70 -57.08
C SER A 880 -5.75 -28.55 -56.44
N GLN A 881 -5.85 -27.86 -55.29
CA GLN A 881 -7.10 -27.58 -54.59
C GLN A 881 -7.01 -26.22 -53.91
N LEU A 882 -8.09 -25.44 -53.96
CA LEU A 882 -8.19 -24.14 -53.30
C LEU A 882 -9.20 -24.24 -52.14
N SER A 883 -8.78 -23.82 -50.94
CA SER A 883 -9.62 -23.82 -49.73
C SER A 883 -9.63 -22.45 -49.06
N PHE A 884 -10.68 -22.16 -48.30
CA PHE A 884 -10.87 -20.86 -47.63
C PHE A 884 -11.09 -21.07 -46.12
N LYS A 885 -10.72 -20.08 -45.30
CA LYS A 885 -11.13 -20.05 -43.89
C LYS A 885 -12.63 -19.69 -43.80
N GLU A 886 -13.43 -20.46 -43.05
CA GLU A 886 -14.91 -20.49 -43.05
C GLU A 886 -15.64 -19.12 -43.07
N LYS A 887 -15.09 -18.07 -42.45
CA LYS A 887 -15.70 -16.73 -42.44
C LYS A 887 -15.49 -15.91 -43.72
N ASN A 888 -14.61 -16.33 -44.63
CA ASN A 888 -14.21 -15.56 -45.81
C ASN A 888 -14.82 -16.09 -47.12
N PHE A 889 -15.45 -17.27 -47.09
CA PHE A 889 -16.07 -17.86 -48.28
C PHE A 889 -17.18 -16.97 -48.86
N PHE A 890 -18.03 -16.42 -47.99
CA PHE A 890 -19.17 -15.59 -48.41
C PHE A 890 -18.75 -14.28 -49.10
N PHE A 891 -17.68 -13.65 -48.63
CA PHE A 891 -17.17 -12.38 -49.19
C PHE A 891 -16.41 -12.58 -50.50
N PHE A 892 -15.57 -13.62 -50.59
CA PHE A 892 -14.85 -13.94 -51.82
C PHE A 892 -15.81 -14.34 -52.95
N PHE A 893 -16.87 -15.09 -52.62
CA PHE A 893 -17.92 -15.48 -53.57
C PHE A 893 -18.71 -14.27 -54.09
N PHE A 894 -18.98 -13.27 -53.23
CA PHE A 894 -19.70 -12.05 -53.60
C PHE A 894 -18.87 -11.13 -54.52
N PHE A 895 -17.58 -10.95 -54.24
CA PHE A 895 -16.70 -10.07 -55.00
C PHE A 895 -16.40 -10.62 -56.41
N PHE A 896 -16.19 -11.94 -56.53
CA PHE A 896 -15.85 -12.59 -57.81
C PHE A 896 -17.05 -12.69 -58.78
N PHE A 897 -18.28 -12.80 -58.26
CA PHE A 897 -19.48 -12.88 -59.10
C PHE A 897 -19.99 -11.50 -59.55
N PHE A 898 -19.84 -10.45 -58.74
CA PHE A 898 -20.32 -9.11 -59.10
C PHE A 898 -19.43 -8.42 -60.16
N PHE A 899 -18.11 -8.56 -60.08
CA PHE A 899 -17.20 -7.89 -61.02
C PHE A 899 -17.11 -8.57 -62.40
N ARG A 900 -17.69 -9.76 -62.58
CA ARG A 900 -17.84 -10.40 -63.91
C ARG A 900 -19.18 -10.12 -64.59
N LEU A 901 -20.13 -9.46 -63.91
CA LEU A 901 -21.46 -9.16 -64.46
C LEU A 901 -21.68 -7.69 -64.85
N PHE A 902 -20.78 -6.78 -64.49
CA PHE A 902 -20.81 -5.40 -64.99
C PHE A 902 -19.39 -4.90 -65.33
N PRO A 903 -18.94 -5.07 -66.60
CA PRO A 903 -17.93 -4.16 -67.13
C PRO A 903 -18.62 -2.83 -67.40
N SER A 904 -18.20 -1.78 -66.70
CA SER A 904 -18.60 -0.42 -67.03
C SER A 904 -18.09 -0.05 -68.44
N GLY A 905 -19.00 -0.13 -69.42
CA GLY A 905 -19.00 0.63 -70.67
C GLY A 905 -18.23 0.03 -71.84
N VAL A 906 -18.93 -0.58 -72.80
CA VAL A 906 -19.20 -0.04 -74.15
C VAL A 906 -20.10 -1.03 -74.92
N THR A 907 -21.01 -0.44 -75.68
CA THR A 907 -22.13 -0.95 -76.45
C THR A 907 -21.82 -1.93 -77.60
N THR A 908 -22.88 -2.65 -77.99
CA THR A 908 -23.20 -3.31 -79.28
C THR A 908 -22.73 -4.75 -79.59
N ALA A 909 -23.76 -5.59 -79.81
CA ALA A 909 -23.95 -6.60 -80.86
C ALA A 909 -23.32 -8.01 -80.76
N ASN A 910 -24.26 -8.97 -80.61
CA ASN A 910 -24.41 -10.24 -81.34
C ASN A 910 -23.54 -11.48 -81.04
N HIS A 911 -24.29 -12.55 -80.72
CA HIS A 911 -24.07 -13.97 -80.95
C HIS A 911 -22.91 -14.70 -80.25
N LEU A 912 -23.24 -15.48 -79.20
CA LEU A 912 -23.13 -16.96 -79.17
C LEU A 912 -23.68 -17.55 -77.85
N SER A 913 -24.58 -18.53 -78.03
CA SER A 913 -25.03 -19.73 -77.28
C SER A 913 -24.49 -20.07 -75.85
N PRO A 914 -25.23 -20.91 -75.08
CA PRO A 914 -25.34 -20.86 -73.62
C PRO A 914 -24.25 -21.62 -72.84
N PRO A 915 -24.10 -21.34 -71.53
CA PRO A 915 -23.14 -22.02 -70.67
C PRO A 915 -23.74 -23.29 -70.02
N ILE A 916 -23.01 -24.40 -70.07
CA ILE A 916 -23.23 -25.60 -69.25
C ILE A 916 -21.83 -26.17 -68.90
N PRO A 917 -21.53 -26.64 -67.68
CA PRO A 917 -22.14 -26.33 -66.38
C PRO A 917 -21.13 -26.11 -65.23
N ILE A 918 -21.50 -25.23 -64.29
CA ILE A 918 -21.00 -25.26 -62.91
C ILE A 918 -21.82 -26.32 -62.16
N PHE A 919 -21.39 -27.58 -62.29
CA PHE A 919 -21.93 -28.71 -61.53
C PHE A 919 -20.77 -29.62 -61.12
N CYS A 920 -19.85 -29.13 -60.29
CA CYS A 920 -18.82 -29.99 -59.68
C CYS A 920 -18.26 -29.52 -58.32
N ILE A 921 -18.75 -28.44 -57.71
CA ILE A 921 -18.24 -27.99 -56.39
C ILE A 921 -19.39 -27.67 -55.41
N LEU A 922 -20.43 -28.51 -55.41
CA LEU A 922 -21.47 -28.48 -54.37
C LEU A 922 -21.77 -29.86 -53.78
N ASN A 923 -20.90 -30.85 -53.99
CA ASN A 923 -21.01 -32.16 -53.36
C ASN A 923 -19.69 -32.55 -52.70
N THR A 924 -19.46 -32.00 -51.51
CA THR A 924 -18.78 -32.63 -50.37
C THR A 924 -18.55 -31.54 -49.32
N CYS A 925 -19.38 -31.54 -48.28
CA CYS A 925 -19.12 -31.10 -46.90
C CYS A 925 -20.45 -30.76 -46.21
N THR A 926 -21.29 -31.77 -46.03
CA THR A 926 -22.07 -31.91 -44.80
C THR A 926 -21.17 -32.65 -43.80
N HIS A 927 -20.44 -31.88 -42.97
CA HIS A 927 -20.15 -32.16 -41.56
C HIS A 927 -19.35 -31.03 -40.92
#